data_AF-A0A660L832-F1
#
_entry.id   AF-A0A660L832-F1
#
_cell.length_a   1.000
_cell.length_b   1.000
_cell.length_c   1.000
_cell.angle_alpha   90.00
_cell.angle_beta   90.00
_cell.angle_gamma   90.00
#
_symmetry.space_group_name_H-M   'P 1'
#
loop_
_entity.id
_entity.type
_entity.pdbx_description
1 polymer ?
#
loop_
_entity_poly.entity_id
_entity_poly.type
_entity_poly.pdbx_seq_one_letter_code
_entity_poly.pdbx_strand_id
1 'polypeptide(L)'
;MSRFRARAGGVALLAFAVTAGPAFASAPGVSVGSVSSLASGARAGTVRGEVVNRTARTVIAPVTVRVQRTGAKALFVGRTSVTVPAGATTPYAVAVRLPDGLSRGNYYLAACTPSSTDAHGLGCATSERDIRVHGGTPVRGSAVRLPAKRTGAVAAAAEDCTSGARTLAKPGDRVYPDIGNGGYASLHSDVFINYDALTNLFLPGTHVDLLQRSTQCLADFSLDFDRHNTITSTTVPGPDFTVQSVTVNGQPATFTFKQPTYPGDPNGQDDPDPLAHRTGLVTPINAANPNPPACPPINTQAANQNLPCGETKLVITPSAPIPTGTDFTVTVNYTGRPGVRPSPTGTEGWFRNSTAGSEGAMVTSEPTGTEAWMPLNNHPSVKPTYDIYDTVTKGKLAIGPGRLVSSGDDAPSANFPAGSTSYHWKSSEPIANYLVENSVGNFDYTFRDGANDVVYFEAQDANITPARKALNRVAMDQQESITHFQESITGPFPFNANGIVVALPSASFEEEMQTKIVFVGGTIGGAQGTNVNTFAHENMHQWWGDNVAEGAPKLMWFKEGQATTAEYYQTALAAANAAGGQGTTAGDAAFEASLVARFNQNYNSTSTTFWNTAPSNPTSASMNGTSNAYTRPGTSYLALRAILGRENYNAALRHIQVAYRGGSMEEAPLKAEFHKYLPNQSPACHNKLEEFFKQWWDTPYTGSPAAGNKPQITGPGLAGGGFYDATGGCAPYGVDVPGAAGGEVAATLSLTLGTPATFGTFTPGVEQEYATTTTANVISTAGDAALTVSDPGHLANGAFSLPEPLRVSLSKSAWSAPVSNDRVDVAFKQLIKATDALRTGAYTRTLTFTLSTTTP
;
A
#
# COMPACT_ATOMS: atom_id res chain seq x y z
N MET A 1 -17.99 -24.68 66.58
CA MET A 1 -16.68 -25.12 67.08
C MET A 1 -16.26 -26.39 66.36
N SER A 2 -15.12 -26.30 65.68
CA SER A 2 -14.19 -27.37 65.24
C SER A 2 -14.66 -28.83 65.08
N ARG A 3 -14.60 -29.29 63.81
CA ARG A 3 -13.86 -30.45 63.24
C ARG A 3 -13.94 -31.82 63.95
N PHE A 4 -14.18 -32.91 63.20
CA PHE A 4 -13.12 -33.86 62.76
C PHE A 4 -13.62 -35.05 61.89
N ARG A 5 -12.90 -35.27 60.77
CA ARG A 5 -12.49 -36.49 60.05
C ARG A 5 -13.46 -37.61 59.59
N ALA A 6 -13.56 -37.69 58.25
CA ALA A 6 -13.12 -38.78 57.34
C ALA A 6 -13.53 -40.24 57.58
N ARG A 7 -14.16 -40.84 56.55
CA ARG A 7 -13.93 -42.24 56.14
C ARG A 7 -13.94 -42.37 54.62
N ALA A 8 -12.95 -43.11 54.13
CA ALA A 8 -12.81 -43.57 52.76
C ALA A 8 -13.78 -44.73 52.49
N GLY A 9 -14.30 -44.80 51.27
CA GLY A 9 -15.03 -45.94 50.72
C GLY A 9 -14.82 -45.95 49.21
N GLY A 10 -14.01 -46.89 48.72
CA GLY A 10 -13.84 -47.11 47.28
C GLY A 10 -15.11 -47.69 46.68
N VAL A 11 -15.48 -47.19 45.50
CA VAL A 11 -16.50 -47.81 44.63
C VAL A 11 -15.99 -47.74 43.20
N ALA A 12 -16.19 -48.87 42.50
CA ALA A 12 -15.66 -49.26 41.20
C ALA A 12 -15.81 -48.23 40.08
N LEU A 13 -14.77 -48.12 39.24
CA LEU A 13 -14.86 -47.54 37.90
C LEU A 13 -15.83 -48.39 37.06
N LEU A 14 -17.04 -47.88 36.83
CA LEU A 14 -17.78 -48.20 35.61
C LEU A 14 -17.27 -47.26 34.51
N ALA A 15 -16.54 -47.82 33.56
CA ALA A 15 -16.22 -47.15 32.30
C ALA A 15 -17.52 -46.96 31.50
N PHE A 16 -18.14 -45.79 31.62
CA PHE A 16 -19.06 -45.33 30.60
C PHE A 16 -18.22 -44.90 29.39
N ALA A 17 -18.26 -45.69 28.33
CA ALA A 17 -17.90 -45.24 27.01
C ALA A 17 -18.86 -44.09 26.66
N VAL A 18 -18.43 -42.86 26.90
CA VAL A 18 -19.04 -41.68 26.30
C VAL A 18 -18.67 -41.75 24.83
N THR A 19 -19.56 -42.29 24.02
CA THR A 19 -19.56 -42.02 22.60
C THR A 19 -19.68 -40.50 22.46
N ALA A 20 -18.57 -39.86 22.10
CA ALA A 20 -18.58 -38.47 21.69
C ALA A 20 -19.52 -38.37 20.49
N GLY A 21 -20.75 -37.93 20.74
CA GLY A 21 -21.63 -37.48 19.67
C GLY A 21 -20.96 -36.36 18.88
N PRO A 22 -21.32 -36.15 17.61
CA PRO A 22 -20.77 -35.05 16.83
C PRO A 22 -20.99 -33.75 17.60
N ALA A 23 -19.92 -32.96 17.75
CA ALA A 23 -20.01 -31.61 18.27
C ALA A 23 -20.99 -30.84 17.38
N PHE A 24 -22.19 -30.56 17.90
CA PHE A 24 -23.14 -29.70 17.21
C PHE A 24 -22.48 -28.33 17.09
N ALA A 25 -22.22 -27.89 15.86
CA ALA A 25 -22.02 -26.48 15.56
C ALA A 25 -23.13 -25.68 16.24
N SER A 26 -22.78 -24.57 16.90
CA SER A 26 -23.77 -23.63 17.43
C SER A 26 -24.66 -23.21 16.26
N ALA A 27 -25.89 -23.71 16.24
CA ALA A 27 -26.86 -23.25 15.27
C ALA A 27 -27.08 -21.74 15.53
N PRO A 28 -27.09 -20.90 14.49
CA PRO A 28 -27.33 -19.48 14.63
C PRO A 28 -28.61 -19.22 15.44
N GLY A 29 -28.70 -18.05 16.07
CA GLY A 29 -29.92 -17.68 16.77
C GLY A 29 -31.12 -17.47 15.83
N VAL A 30 -32.09 -16.72 16.32
CA VAL A 30 -33.19 -16.21 15.49
C VAL A 30 -32.68 -15.00 14.71
N SER A 31 -32.89 -14.96 13.39
CA SER A 31 -32.52 -13.82 12.55
C SER A 31 -33.57 -13.49 11.50
N VAL A 32 -33.62 -12.23 11.08
CA VAL A 32 -34.36 -11.86 9.87
C VAL A 32 -33.56 -12.34 8.66
N GLY A 33 -34.16 -13.20 7.85
CA GLY A 33 -33.55 -13.75 6.64
C GLY A 33 -33.70 -12.82 5.44
N SER A 34 -34.72 -11.98 5.38
CA SER A 34 -34.90 -11.02 4.29
C SER A 34 -35.88 -9.90 4.64
N VAL A 35 -35.82 -8.80 3.88
CA VAL A 35 -36.86 -7.77 3.83
C VAL A 35 -36.98 -7.17 2.42
N SER A 36 -38.21 -7.14 1.90
CA SER A 36 -38.53 -6.58 0.60
C SER A 36 -38.34 -5.06 0.58
N SER A 37 -37.96 -4.53 -0.57
CA SER A 37 -37.88 -3.07 -0.76
C SER A 37 -39.25 -2.42 -0.90
N LEU A 38 -39.39 -1.17 -0.48
CA LEU A 38 -40.52 -0.33 -0.90
C LEU A 38 -40.52 -0.15 -2.42
N ALA A 39 -41.70 0.16 -2.97
CA ALA A 39 -41.79 0.61 -4.34
C ALA A 39 -41.03 1.93 -4.50
N SER A 40 -40.40 2.12 -5.66
CA SER A 40 -39.64 3.35 -5.94
C SER A 40 -40.53 4.59 -5.76
N GLY A 41 -40.06 5.55 -4.97
CA GLY A 41 -40.79 6.80 -4.66
C GLY A 41 -41.93 6.67 -3.64
N ALA A 42 -42.24 5.46 -3.14
CA ALA A 42 -43.28 5.28 -2.13
C ALA A 42 -42.83 5.79 -0.75
N ARG A 43 -43.72 6.50 -0.04
CA ARG A 43 -43.51 6.95 1.35
C ARG A 43 -44.16 6.04 2.40
N ALA A 44 -44.95 5.07 1.97
CA ALA A 44 -45.56 4.07 2.82
C ALA A 44 -45.87 2.81 1.98
N GLY A 45 -46.02 1.67 2.64
CA GLY A 45 -46.37 0.42 2.00
C GLY A 45 -46.28 -0.76 2.96
N THR A 46 -46.51 -1.97 2.45
CA THR A 46 -46.27 -3.20 3.21
C THR A 46 -44.97 -3.81 2.72
N VAL A 47 -44.02 -4.00 3.63
CA VAL A 47 -42.83 -4.82 3.37
C VAL A 47 -43.04 -6.23 3.89
N ARG A 48 -42.44 -7.19 3.21
CA ARG A 48 -42.52 -8.62 3.51
C ARG A 48 -41.12 -9.19 3.63
N GLY A 49 -40.97 -10.28 4.34
CA GLY A 49 -39.70 -10.97 4.46
C GLY A 49 -39.87 -12.26 5.22
N GLU A 50 -38.75 -12.84 5.64
CA GLU A 50 -38.74 -14.10 6.37
C GLU A 50 -37.91 -13.98 7.65
N VAL A 51 -38.31 -14.72 8.68
CA VAL A 51 -37.51 -14.95 9.88
C VAL A 51 -37.07 -16.40 9.88
N VAL A 52 -35.77 -16.61 10.10
CA VAL A 52 -35.17 -17.93 10.22
C VAL A 52 -34.90 -18.21 11.69
N ASN A 53 -35.41 -19.34 12.19
CA ASN A 53 -35.14 -19.81 13.54
C ASN A 53 -34.30 -21.07 13.47
N ARG A 54 -32.99 -20.96 13.71
CA ARG A 54 -32.10 -22.12 13.73
C ARG A 54 -31.94 -22.73 15.12
N THR A 55 -32.73 -22.27 16.10
CA THR A 55 -32.74 -22.85 17.45
C THR A 55 -33.57 -24.13 17.52
N ALA A 56 -33.37 -24.92 18.57
CA ALA A 56 -34.13 -26.14 18.85
C ALA A 56 -35.53 -25.90 19.45
N ARG A 57 -36.01 -24.64 19.54
CA ARG A 57 -37.30 -24.31 20.16
C ARG A 57 -38.09 -23.36 19.28
N THR A 58 -39.41 -23.47 19.32
CA THR A 58 -40.30 -22.46 18.72
C THR A 58 -40.11 -21.13 19.44
N VAL A 59 -40.01 -20.04 18.67
CA VAL A 59 -39.80 -18.68 19.18
C VAL A 59 -40.91 -17.76 18.69
N ILE A 60 -41.26 -16.74 19.47
CA ILE A 60 -42.04 -15.59 18.98
C ILE A 60 -41.03 -14.48 18.70
N ALA A 61 -40.75 -14.22 17.42
CA ALA A 61 -39.76 -13.27 16.98
C ALA A 61 -40.41 -11.89 16.75
N PRO A 62 -40.11 -10.87 17.58
CA PRO A 62 -40.51 -9.50 17.27
C PRO A 62 -39.63 -8.96 16.13
N VAL A 63 -40.25 -8.53 15.04
CA VAL A 63 -39.55 -7.91 13.90
C VAL A 63 -39.78 -6.42 13.94
N THR A 64 -38.71 -5.64 13.96
CA THR A 64 -38.74 -4.18 13.87
C THR A 64 -38.13 -3.73 12.56
N VAL A 65 -38.75 -2.74 11.90
CA VAL A 65 -38.27 -2.16 10.65
C VAL A 65 -37.92 -0.70 10.87
N ARG A 66 -36.73 -0.31 10.43
CA ARG A 66 -36.20 1.05 10.52
C ARG A 66 -35.80 1.55 9.14
N VAL A 67 -35.90 2.86 8.92
CA VAL A 67 -35.27 3.54 7.78
C VAL A 67 -33.94 4.13 8.25
N GLN A 68 -32.87 3.87 7.50
CA GLN A 68 -31.48 4.19 7.86
C GLN A 68 -30.74 4.89 6.72
N ARG A 69 -29.78 5.75 7.08
CA ARG A 69 -28.81 6.40 6.20
C ARG A 69 -27.58 6.79 7.01
N THR A 70 -26.38 6.57 6.48
CA THR A 70 -25.12 7.02 7.11
C THR A 70 -25.16 8.50 7.48
N GLY A 71 -24.83 8.80 8.74
CA GLY A 71 -24.80 10.16 9.28
C GLY A 71 -26.19 10.73 9.62
N ALA A 72 -27.24 9.91 9.55
CA ALA A 72 -28.57 10.23 10.06
C ALA A 72 -28.91 9.31 11.24
N LYS A 73 -30.02 9.62 11.92
CA LYS A 73 -30.57 8.79 12.99
C LYS A 73 -31.64 7.85 12.44
N ALA A 74 -31.64 6.60 12.90
CA ALA A 74 -32.52 5.57 12.41
C ALA A 74 -33.91 5.87 12.94
N LEU A 75 -34.88 5.82 12.04
CA LEU A 75 -36.26 6.08 12.40
C LEU A 75 -37.04 4.77 12.31
N PHE A 76 -37.69 4.41 13.41
CA PHE A 76 -38.58 3.27 13.46
C PHE A 76 -39.81 3.54 12.58
N VAL A 77 -40.10 2.63 11.64
CA VAL A 77 -41.16 2.79 10.65
C VAL A 77 -42.20 1.68 10.68
N GLY A 78 -41.96 0.58 11.40
CA GLY A 78 -42.93 -0.49 11.57
C GLY A 78 -42.47 -1.63 12.49
N ARG A 79 -43.41 -2.42 13.00
CA ARG A 79 -43.13 -3.68 13.71
C ARG A 79 -44.20 -4.74 13.43
N THR A 80 -43.81 -5.99 13.61
CA THR A 80 -44.73 -7.14 13.72
C THR A 80 -44.13 -8.19 14.68
N SER A 81 -44.82 -9.30 14.86
CA SER A 81 -44.26 -10.47 15.55
C SER A 81 -44.74 -11.73 14.83
N VAL A 82 -43.85 -12.72 14.73
CA VAL A 82 -44.11 -13.97 14.03
C VAL A 82 -43.68 -15.14 14.89
N THR A 83 -44.53 -16.16 14.99
CA THR A 83 -44.16 -17.43 15.64
C THR A 83 -43.41 -18.29 14.64
N VAL A 84 -42.17 -18.63 14.96
CA VAL A 84 -41.27 -19.38 14.08
C VAL A 84 -40.93 -20.71 14.77
N PRO A 85 -41.39 -21.86 14.22
CA PRO A 85 -41.04 -23.17 14.75
C PRO A 85 -39.53 -23.40 14.82
N ALA A 86 -39.11 -24.35 15.66
CA ALA A 86 -37.71 -24.78 15.75
C ALA A 86 -37.19 -25.22 14.37
N GLY A 87 -36.02 -24.73 13.95
CA GLY A 87 -35.40 -25.07 12.68
C GLY A 87 -36.15 -24.62 11.42
N ALA A 88 -37.13 -23.72 11.54
CA ALA A 88 -37.99 -23.31 10.44
C ALA A 88 -37.75 -21.87 9.98
N THR A 89 -38.18 -21.60 8.76
CA THR A 89 -38.33 -20.25 8.20
C THR A 89 -39.80 -19.89 8.14
N THR A 90 -40.19 -18.68 8.55
CA THR A 90 -41.59 -18.24 8.52
C THR A 90 -41.71 -16.83 7.92
N PRO A 91 -42.63 -16.62 6.96
CA PRO A 91 -42.83 -15.31 6.37
C PRO A 91 -43.52 -14.33 7.33
N TYR A 92 -43.21 -13.05 7.18
CA TYR A 92 -43.87 -11.96 7.91
C TYR A 92 -44.25 -10.82 6.95
N ALA A 93 -45.15 -9.94 7.41
CA ALA A 93 -45.48 -8.69 6.74
C ALA A 93 -45.58 -7.56 7.77
N VAL A 94 -45.08 -6.38 7.40
CA VAL A 94 -45.08 -5.16 8.24
C VAL A 94 -45.56 -3.99 7.38
N ALA A 95 -46.57 -3.26 7.86
CA ALA A 95 -46.90 -1.96 7.31
C ALA A 95 -45.83 -0.95 7.75
N VAL A 96 -45.25 -0.22 6.80
CA VAL A 96 -44.23 0.81 7.05
C VAL A 96 -44.68 2.16 6.52
N ARG A 97 -44.32 3.22 7.22
CA ARG A 97 -44.50 4.61 6.79
C ARG A 97 -43.24 5.40 7.09
N LEU A 98 -42.68 6.02 6.05
CA LEU A 98 -41.51 6.90 6.17
C LEU A 98 -41.93 8.20 6.87
N PRO A 99 -41.11 8.73 7.80
CA PRO A 99 -41.38 10.00 8.45
C PRO A 99 -41.37 11.17 7.48
N ASP A 100 -42.19 12.18 7.78
CA ASP A 100 -42.12 13.46 7.09
C ASP A 100 -40.83 14.21 7.54
N GLY A 101 -40.16 14.89 6.61
CA GLY A 101 -38.94 15.66 6.92
C GLY A 101 -37.61 14.91 6.79
N LEU A 102 -37.58 13.71 6.21
CA LEU A 102 -36.31 13.08 5.80
C LEU A 102 -35.51 14.02 4.89
N SER A 103 -34.22 14.19 5.18
CA SER A 103 -33.34 15.02 4.35
C SER A 103 -33.08 14.38 2.99
N ARG A 104 -32.63 15.16 2.01
CA ARG A 104 -32.27 14.64 0.68
C ARG A 104 -31.17 13.60 0.80
N GLY A 105 -31.40 12.39 0.30
CA GLY A 105 -30.42 11.31 0.34
C GLY A 105 -30.98 9.95 -0.09
N ASN A 106 -30.12 8.95 -0.03
CA ASN A 106 -30.49 7.54 -0.18
C ASN A 106 -30.59 6.91 1.20
N TYR A 107 -31.65 6.14 1.39
CA TYR A 107 -31.94 5.41 2.62
C TYR A 107 -32.17 3.95 2.28
N TYR A 108 -32.06 3.06 3.26
CA TYR A 108 -32.50 1.67 3.12
C TYR A 108 -33.37 1.28 4.33
N LEU A 109 -34.10 0.19 4.20
CA LEU A 109 -34.80 -0.41 5.33
C LEU A 109 -33.94 -1.49 5.96
N ALA A 110 -33.86 -1.50 7.29
CA ALA A 110 -33.29 -2.58 8.06
C ALA A 110 -34.40 -3.24 8.88
N ALA A 111 -34.54 -4.56 8.75
CA ALA A 111 -35.44 -5.37 9.55
C ALA A 111 -34.62 -6.26 10.48
N CYS A 112 -34.90 -6.18 11.78
CA CYS A 112 -34.13 -6.87 12.81
C CYS A 112 -35.04 -7.55 13.83
N THR A 113 -34.56 -8.66 14.37
CA THR A 113 -35.10 -9.38 15.55
C THR A 113 -33.97 -9.58 16.57
N PRO A 114 -34.26 -9.62 17.88
CA PRO A 114 -33.28 -10.05 18.88
C PRO A 114 -32.72 -11.43 18.54
N SER A 115 -31.41 -11.59 18.60
CA SER A 115 -30.75 -12.88 18.49
C SER A 115 -30.91 -13.65 19.80
N SER A 116 -31.06 -14.97 19.72
CA SER A 116 -31.13 -15.83 20.91
C SER A 116 -29.74 -16.21 21.46
N THR A 117 -28.66 -15.81 20.80
CA THR A 117 -27.27 -16.14 21.19
C THR A 117 -26.64 -15.11 22.12
N ASP A 118 -27.18 -13.89 22.17
CA ASP A 118 -26.71 -12.80 23.04
C ASP A 118 -27.90 -11.89 23.40
N ALA A 119 -27.98 -11.44 24.66
CA ALA A 119 -29.03 -10.52 25.13
C ALA A 119 -29.01 -9.15 24.42
N HIS A 120 -27.91 -8.78 23.77
CA HIS A 120 -27.74 -7.51 23.07
C HIS A 120 -27.56 -7.63 21.55
N GLY A 121 -27.39 -8.85 21.03
CA GLY A 121 -27.20 -9.11 19.61
C GLY A 121 -28.49 -9.09 18.81
N LEU A 122 -28.45 -8.57 17.59
CA LEU A 122 -29.53 -8.62 16.61
C LEU A 122 -29.21 -9.63 15.48
N GLY A 123 -30.25 -10.16 14.86
CA GLY A 123 -30.20 -10.83 13.56
C GLY A 123 -30.96 -10.00 12.54
N CYS A 124 -30.26 -9.34 11.62
CA CYS A 124 -30.82 -8.34 10.72
C CYS A 124 -30.68 -8.71 9.24
N ALA A 125 -31.59 -8.19 8.43
CA ALA A 125 -31.47 -8.12 6.98
C ALA A 125 -31.90 -6.73 6.49
N THR A 126 -31.42 -6.33 5.33
CA THR A 126 -31.69 -5.00 4.77
C THR A 126 -32.35 -5.06 3.40
N SER A 127 -33.08 -4.01 3.04
CA SER A 127 -33.72 -3.94 1.73
C SER A 127 -32.69 -3.79 0.63
N GLU A 128 -32.84 -4.60 -0.41
CA GLU A 128 -31.99 -4.59 -1.60
C GLU A 128 -31.92 -3.22 -2.30
N ARG A 129 -33.07 -2.55 -2.46
CA ARG A 129 -33.15 -1.24 -3.13
C ARG A 129 -33.15 -0.10 -2.13
N ASP A 130 -32.33 0.89 -2.43
CA ASP A 130 -32.35 2.15 -1.71
C ASP A 130 -33.60 2.98 -2.04
N ILE A 131 -34.12 3.64 -1.01
CA ILE A 131 -35.17 4.64 -1.03
C ILE A 131 -34.52 6.01 -1.29
N ARG A 132 -34.90 6.64 -2.40
CA ARG A 132 -34.43 7.99 -2.75
C ARG A 132 -35.41 9.04 -2.23
N VAL A 133 -34.92 9.93 -1.37
CA VAL A 133 -35.71 11.02 -0.79
C VAL A 133 -35.23 12.35 -1.38
N HIS A 134 -36.15 13.20 -1.85
CA HIS A 134 -35.90 14.54 -2.41
C HIS A 134 -34.84 14.60 -3.53
N GLY A 135 -34.84 13.63 -4.45
CA GLY A 135 -33.87 13.59 -5.56
C GLY A 135 -32.49 13.06 -5.14
N GLY A 136 -32.44 12.15 -4.17
CA GLY A 136 -31.26 11.32 -3.91
C GLY A 136 -30.77 10.62 -5.19
N THR A 137 -29.46 10.54 -5.36
CA THR A 137 -28.83 9.99 -6.58
C THR A 137 -28.74 8.47 -6.46
N PRO A 138 -29.12 7.67 -7.46
CA PRO A 138 -28.77 6.25 -7.48
C PRO A 138 -27.34 6.01 -7.02
N VAL A 139 -27.14 5.09 -6.07
CA VAL A 139 -25.81 4.51 -5.93
C VAL A 139 -25.55 3.67 -7.18
N ARG A 140 -24.40 3.86 -7.84
CA ARG A 140 -24.03 3.08 -9.05
C ARG A 140 -24.17 1.58 -8.72
N GLY A 141 -24.67 0.77 -9.66
CA GLY A 141 -24.88 -0.68 -9.47
C GLY A 141 -26.32 -1.12 -9.16
N SER A 142 -27.14 -0.30 -8.46
CA SER A 142 -28.48 -0.74 -7.97
C SER A 142 -29.59 -0.91 -9.03
N ALA A 143 -29.25 -0.87 -10.32
CA ALA A 143 -30.23 -0.95 -11.41
C ALA A 143 -29.62 -1.54 -12.69
N VAL A 144 -28.94 -2.69 -12.60
CA VAL A 144 -28.66 -3.47 -13.80
C VAL A 144 -29.87 -4.35 -14.09
N ARG A 145 -30.89 -3.75 -14.69
CA ARG A 145 -31.78 -4.52 -15.55
C ARG A 145 -30.90 -5.00 -16.69
N LEU A 146 -30.87 -6.33 -16.94
CA LEU A 146 -30.39 -6.88 -18.21
C LEU A 146 -30.88 -5.96 -19.34
N PRO A 147 -30.00 -5.52 -20.25
CA PRO A 147 -30.42 -4.62 -21.30
C PRO A 147 -31.58 -5.27 -22.07
N ALA A 148 -32.67 -4.53 -22.24
CA ALA A 148 -33.62 -4.87 -23.28
C ALA A 148 -32.83 -4.99 -24.59
N LYS A 149 -33.03 -6.09 -25.33
CA LYS A 149 -32.47 -6.26 -26.70
C LYS A 149 -32.64 -4.96 -27.47
N ARG A 150 -31.57 -4.15 -27.57
CA ARG A 150 -31.52 -3.06 -28.53
C ARG A 150 -31.15 -3.70 -29.87
N THR A 151 -32.16 -4.09 -30.62
CA THR A 151 -32.06 -4.28 -32.06
C THR A 151 -31.86 -2.91 -32.70
N GLY A 152 -30.62 -2.44 -32.72
CA GLY A 152 -30.28 -1.13 -33.26
C GLY A 152 -28.82 -0.80 -33.06
N ALA A 153 -27.94 -1.61 -33.67
CA ALA A 153 -26.59 -1.16 -33.97
C ALA A 153 -26.73 0.00 -34.96
N VAL A 154 -26.62 1.23 -34.47
CA VAL A 154 -26.26 2.35 -35.34
C VAL A 154 -24.82 2.03 -35.75
N ALA A 155 -24.61 1.79 -37.05
CA ALA A 155 -23.28 1.66 -37.62
C ALA A 155 -22.55 2.99 -37.38
N ALA A 156 -21.85 3.08 -36.25
CA ALA A 156 -20.75 4.01 -36.10
C ALA A 156 -19.75 3.69 -37.21
N ALA A 157 -19.12 4.72 -37.78
CA ALA A 157 -17.98 4.54 -38.67
C ALA A 157 -17.01 3.51 -38.05
N ALA A 158 -16.32 2.72 -38.87
CA ALA A 158 -15.37 1.73 -38.37
C ALA A 158 -14.35 2.42 -37.44
N GLU A 159 -14.57 2.33 -36.12
CA GLU A 159 -13.57 2.69 -35.13
C GLU A 159 -12.47 1.62 -35.27
N ASP A 160 -11.22 2.05 -35.36
CA ASP A 160 -10.07 1.13 -35.31
C ASP A 160 -9.97 0.59 -33.87
N CYS A 161 -10.64 -0.54 -33.62
CA CYS A 161 -10.68 -1.16 -32.31
C CYS A 161 -9.36 -1.86 -32.01
N THR A 162 -8.87 -1.69 -30.80
CA THR A 162 -7.55 -2.17 -30.34
C THR A 162 -7.70 -2.99 -29.08
N SER A 163 -6.69 -3.78 -28.73
CA SER A 163 -6.65 -4.47 -27.45
C SER A 163 -6.64 -3.46 -26.29
N GLY A 164 -7.40 -3.74 -25.25
CA GLY A 164 -7.26 -3.04 -23.97
C GLY A 164 -5.87 -3.27 -23.39
N ALA A 165 -5.34 -2.29 -22.67
CA ALA A 165 -4.08 -2.47 -21.93
C ALA A 165 -4.23 -3.62 -20.92
N ARG A 166 -3.21 -4.46 -20.78
CA ARG A 166 -3.22 -5.61 -19.87
C ARG A 166 -2.46 -5.33 -18.56
N THR A 167 -2.20 -4.07 -18.27
CA THR A 167 -1.68 -3.55 -17.00
C THR A 167 -2.15 -2.10 -16.85
N LEU A 168 -2.31 -1.63 -15.62
CA LEU A 168 -2.48 -0.20 -15.32
C LEU A 168 -1.17 0.48 -14.90
N ALA A 169 -0.10 -0.29 -14.73
CA ALA A 169 1.23 0.22 -14.44
C ALA A 169 1.75 1.09 -15.59
N LYS A 170 2.40 2.20 -15.25
CA LYS A 170 3.01 3.11 -16.22
C LYS A 170 4.40 2.57 -16.62
N PRO A 171 4.92 2.90 -17.82
CA PRO A 171 6.29 2.56 -18.18
C PRO A 171 7.29 2.99 -17.08
N GLY A 172 8.09 2.04 -16.60
CA GLY A 172 9.06 2.24 -15.52
C GLY A 172 8.55 1.91 -14.11
N ASP A 173 7.25 1.69 -13.90
CA ASP A 173 6.74 1.16 -12.63
C ASP A 173 7.27 -0.27 -12.42
N ARG A 174 7.64 -0.59 -11.17
CA ARG A 174 8.31 -1.84 -10.79
C ARG A 174 7.64 -2.59 -9.64
N VAL A 175 6.59 -2.01 -9.06
CA VAL A 175 5.85 -2.56 -7.92
C VAL A 175 4.55 -3.12 -8.45
N TYR A 176 4.43 -4.45 -8.48
CA TYR A 176 3.30 -5.16 -9.12
C TYR A 176 2.95 -4.63 -10.53
N PRO A 177 3.93 -4.61 -11.46
CA PRO A 177 3.76 -4.02 -12.78
C PRO A 177 2.79 -4.79 -13.69
N ASP A 178 2.44 -6.02 -13.31
CA ASP A 178 1.51 -6.88 -14.00
C ASP A 178 0.05 -6.50 -13.77
N ILE A 179 -0.32 -5.81 -12.70
CA ILE A 179 -1.72 -5.84 -12.26
C ILE A 179 -2.61 -4.78 -12.90
N GLY A 180 -3.90 -5.08 -12.95
CA GLY A 180 -4.92 -4.23 -13.54
C GLY A 180 -4.99 -4.34 -15.06
N ASN A 181 -6.02 -3.73 -15.64
CA ASN A 181 -6.32 -3.78 -17.06
C ASN A 181 -6.99 -2.46 -17.48
N GLY A 182 -6.63 -1.96 -18.67
CA GLY A 182 -7.11 -0.71 -19.25
C GLY A 182 -8.03 -0.90 -20.45
N GLY A 183 -8.46 0.21 -21.02
CA GLY A 183 -9.45 0.24 -22.12
C GLY A 183 -10.91 0.10 -21.66
N TYR A 184 -11.13 -0.10 -20.37
CA TYR A 184 -12.45 -0.08 -19.74
C TYR A 184 -12.37 0.37 -18.27
N ALA A 185 -13.52 0.71 -17.68
CA ALA A 185 -13.68 1.02 -16.26
C ALA A 185 -14.67 0.05 -15.61
N SER A 186 -14.29 -0.55 -14.48
CA SER A 186 -15.16 -1.40 -13.66
C SER A 186 -16.22 -0.59 -12.94
N LEU A 187 -17.49 -0.93 -13.16
CA LEU A 187 -18.62 -0.23 -12.58
C LEU A 187 -19.25 -1.00 -11.42
N HIS A 188 -19.45 -2.31 -11.60
CA HIS A 188 -20.09 -3.18 -10.62
C HIS A 188 -19.69 -4.64 -10.86
N SER A 189 -19.63 -5.43 -9.79
CA SER A 189 -19.38 -6.86 -9.83
C SER A 189 -20.46 -7.58 -9.03
N ASP A 190 -21.18 -8.49 -9.68
CA ASP A 190 -21.95 -9.53 -8.99
C ASP A 190 -21.06 -10.78 -8.91
N VAL A 191 -20.84 -11.30 -7.71
CA VAL A 191 -19.96 -12.45 -7.47
C VAL A 191 -20.81 -13.59 -6.93
N PHE A 192 -20.83 -14.72 -7.63
CA PHE A 192 -21.62 -15.88 -7.25
C PHE A 192 -20.69 -17.04 -6.91
N ILE A 193 -20.57 -17.41 -5.64
CA ILE A 193 -19.70 -18.51 -5.21
C ILE A 193 -20.54 -19.67 -4.67
N ASN A 194 -20.44 -20.84 -5.31
CA ASN A 194 -20.96 -22.09 -4.78
C ASN A 194 -19.81 -22.84 -4.11
N TYR A 195 -19.62 -22.70 -2.80
CA TYR A 195 -18.44 -23.20 -2.11
C TYR A 195 -18.73 -24.39 -1.18
N ASP A 196 -18.08 -25.52 -1.48
CA ASP A 196 -17.95 -26.62 -0.54
C ASP A 196 -16.75 -26.40 0.38
N ALA A 197 -17.05 -25.88 1.58
CA ALA A 197 -16.10 -25.60 2.64
C ALA A 197 -15.31 -26.81 3.12
N LEU A 198 -15.87 -28.02 3.02
CA LEU A 198 -15.21 -29.25 3.48
C LEU A 198 -14.12 -29.67 2.50
N THR A 199 -14.38 -29.63 1.19
CA THR A 199 -13.40 -30.05 0.18
C THR A 199 -12.53 -28.90 -0.33
N ASN A 200 -12.88 -27.65 0.02
CA ASN A 200 -12.32 -26.41 -0.52
C ASN A 200 -12.45 -26.35 -2.05
N LEU A 201 -13.69 -26.43 -2.54
CA LEU A 201 -14.01 -26.42 -3.96
C LEU A 201 -15.11 -25.42 -4.29
N PHE A 202 -14.89 -24.63 -5.33
CA PHE A 202 -15.92 -23.90 -6.06
C PHE A 202 -16.59 -24.85 -7.06
N LEU A 203 -17.88 -25.06 -6.82
CA LEU A 203 -18.75 -26.00 -7.52
C LEU A 203 -19.40 -25.35 -8.76
N PRO A 204 -19.96 -26.15 -9.68
CA PRO A 204 -20.68 -25.63 -10.84
C PRO A 204 -21.71 -24.57 -10.48
N GLY A 205 -21.81 -23.53 -11.31
CA GLY A 205 -22.62 -22.34 -11.05
C GLY A 205 -21.86 -21.20 -10.36
N THR A 206 -20.60 -21.42 -9.96
CA THR A 206 -19.70 -20.34 -9.55
C THR A 206 -19.32 -19.47 -10.74
N HIS A 207 -19.56 -18.16 -10.64
CA HIS A 207 -19.26 -17.19 -11.70
C HIS A 207 -19.16 -15.77 -11.16
N VAL A 208 -18.60 -14.88 -11.96
CA VAL A 208 -18.71 -13.43 -11.76
C VAL A 208 -19.41 -12.81 -12.97
N ASP A 209 -20.26 -11.81 -12.71
CA ASP A 209 -20.83 -10.92 -13.71
C ASP A 209 -20.27 -9.51 -13.48
N LEU A 210 -19.40 -9.08 -14.38
CA LEU A 210 -18.67 -7.83 -14.25
C LEU A 210 -19.24 -6.80 -15.21
N LEU A 211 -19.90 -5.77 -14.69
CA LEU A 211 -20.36 -4.61 -15.48
C LEU A 211 -19.19 -3.64 -15.69
N GLN A 212 -18.88 -3.42 -16.96
CA GLN A 212 -17.78 -2.60 -17.43
C GLN A 212 -18.29 -1.47 -18.32
N ARG A 213 -17.50 -0.39 -18.43
CA ARG A 213 -17.66 0.65 -19.46
C ARG A 213 -16.40 0.80 -20.27
N SER A 214 -16.47 0.60 -21.58
CA SER A 214 -15.31 0.81 -22.45
C SER A 214 -14.87 2.28 -22.45
N THR A 215 -13.56 2.51 -22.39
CA THR A 215 -12.93 3.83 -22.47
C THR A 215 -12.22 4.06 -23.80
N GLN A 216 -12.16 3.01 -24.63
CA GLN A 216 -11.72 2.99 -26.02
C GLN A 216 -12.55 1.96 -26.82
N CYS A 217 -12.40 1.87 -28.14
CA CYS A 217 -12.96 0.74 -28.88
C CYS A 217 -12.10 -0.50 -28.64
N LEU A 218 -12.71 -1.58 -28.15
CA LEU A 218 -12.02 -2.81 -27.75
C LEU A 218 -12.20 -3.92 -28.78
N ALA A 219 -11.09 -4.43 -29.30
CA ALA A 219 -11.05 -5.69 -30.06
C ALA A 219 -10.96 -6.91 -29.12
N ASP A 220 -10.24 -6.77 -28.02
CA ASP A 220 -10.14 -7.70 -26.90
C ASP A 220 -9.81 -6.91 -25.62
N PHE A 221 -9.95 -7.55 -24.47
CA PHE A 221 -9.56 -6.99 -23.16
C PHE A 221 -9.17 -8.15 -22.23
N SER A 222 -8.61 -7.85 -21.05
CA SER A 222 -8.23 -8.87 -20.08
C SER A 222 -8.77 -8.63 -18.68
N LEU A 223 -8.83 -9.71 -17.91
CA LEU A 223 -8.98 -9.74 -16.45
C LEU A 223 -7.72 -10.36 -15.84
N ASP A 224 -7.42 -9.99 -14.61
CA ASP A 224 -6.50 -10.68 -13.71
C ASP A 224 -7.19 -11.92 -13.14
N PHE A 225 -6.56 -13.08 -13.31
CA PHE A 225 -7.03 -14.33 -12.72
C PHE A 225 -5.88 -15.34 -12.63
N ASP A 226 -5.41 -15.61 -11.42
CA ASP A 226 -4.44 -16.66 -11.16
C ASP A 226 -5.18 -18.01 -11.06
N ARG A 227 -5.31 -18.67 -12.21
CA ARG A 227 -5.98 -19.97 -12.28
C ARG A 227 -5.14 -21.11 -11.75
N HIS A 228 -3.82 -20.99 -11.79
CA HIS A 228 -2.86 -22.07 -11.56
C HIS A 228 -1.58 -21.40 -11.09
N ASN A 229 -1.37 -21.37 -9.79
CA ASN A 229 -0.12 -20.86 -9.27
C ASN A 229 0.98 -21.90 -9.54
N THR A 230 1.74 -21.68 -10.62
CA THR A 230 2.80 -22.58 -11.10
C THR A 230 4.07 -22.52 -10.25
N ILE A 231 4.09 -21.69 -9.19
CA ILE A 231 5.31 -21.40 -8.45
C ILE A 231 5.46 -22.37 -7.27
N THR A 232 5.81 -23.61 -7.63
CA THR A 232 6.52 -24.67 -6.88
C THR A 232 6.42 -24.68 -5.35
N SER A 233 5.22 -24.59 -4.79
CA SER A 233 4.97 -25.10 -3.43
C SER A 233 3.92 -26.20 -3.51
N THR A 234 4.39 -27.45 -3.49
CA THR A 234 3.51 -28.63 -3.38
C THR A 234 2.75 -28.70 -2.04
N THR A 235 2.98 -27.73 -1.14
CA THR A 235 2.39 -27.64 0.19
C THR A 235 1.27 -26.60 0.31
N VAL A 236 1.04 -25.76 -0.70
CA VAL A 236 -0.03 -24.73 -0.69
C VAL A 236 -1.18 -25.19 -1.59
N PRO A 237 -2.38 -25.50 -1.06
CA PRO A 237 -3.49 -26.00 -1.86
C PRO A 237 -4.19 -24.86 -2.63
N GLY A 238 -3.93 -24.75 -3.94
CA GLY A 238 -4.59 -23.82 -4.88
C GLY A 238 -3.91 -22.45 -5.02
N PRO A 239 -4.28 -21.61 -6.00
CA PRO A 239 -5.41 -21.80 -6.91
C PRO A 239 -5.21 -22.89 -7.98
N ASP A 240 -6.29 -23.62 -8.28
CA ASP A 240 -6.41 -24.61 -9.35
C ASP A 240 -7.83 -24.53 -9.93
N PHE A 241 -7.99 -23.71 -10.98
CA PHE A 241 -9.28 -23.39 -11.58
C PHE A 241 -9.37 -23.78 -13.04
N THR A 242 -10.56 -24.22 -13.43
CA THR A 242 -11.00 -24.40 -14.81
C THR A 242 -12.04 -23.34 -15.15
N VAL A 243 -11.75 -22.49 -16.14
CA VAL A 243 -12.75 -21.62 -16.76
C VAL A 243 -13.62 -22.47 -17.69
N GLN A 244 -14.91 -22.53 -17.39
CA GLN A 244 -15.88 -23.33 -18.15
C GLN A 244 -16.40 -22.57 -19.37
N SER A 245 -16.68 -21.28 -19.21
CA SER A 245 -17.13 -20.41 -20.30
C SER A 245 -16.93 -18.94 -19.96
N VAL A 246 -16.82 -18.12 -21.02
CA VAL A 246 -16.84 -16.67 -20.93
C VAL A 246 -17.90 -16.14 -21.89
N THR A 247 -18.72 -15.19 -21.44
CA THR A 247 -19.64 -14.46 -22.32
C THR A 247 -19.47 -12.96 -22.17
N VAL A 248 -19.71 -12.23 -23.25
CA VAL A 248 -19.81 -10.77 -23.25
C VAL A 248 -21.21 -10.40 -23.72
N ASN A 249 -21.98 -9.73 -22.87
CA ASN A 249 -23.40 -9.43 -23.10
C ASN A 249 -24.24 -10.68 -23.42
N GLY A 250 -23.91 -11.81 -22.77
CA GLY A 250 -24.56 -13.10 -22.99
C GLY A 250 -24.21 -13.78 -24.32
N GLN A 251 -23.34 -13.20 -25.14
CA GLN A 251 -22.79 -13.84 -26.33
C GLN A 251 -21.49 -14.57 -25.98
N PRO A 252 -21.26 -15.81 -26.47
CA PRO A 252 -20.00 -16.50 -26.27
C PRO A 252 -18.81 -15.65 -26.73
N ALA A 253 -17.75 -15.65 -25.93
CA ALA A 253 -16.46 -15.04 -26.24
C ALA A 253 -15.36 -16.10 -26.18
N THR A 254 -14.33 -15.96 -27.01
CA THR A 254 -13.14 -16.82 -26.89
C THR A 254 -12.22 -16.25 -25.83
N PHE A 255 -11.45 -17.11 -25.18
CA PHE A 255 -10.52 -16.67 -24.15
C PHE A 255 -9.23 -17.49 -24.17
N THR A 256 -8.15 -16.88 -23.69
CA THR A 256 -6.86 -17.53 -23.46
C THR A 256 -6.19 -16.92 -22.23
N PHE A 257 -5.33 -17.68 -21.58
CA PHE A 257 -4.44 -17.13 -20.56
C PHE A 257 -3.13 -16.68 -21.20
N LYS A 258 -2.57 -15.57 -20.73
CA LYS A 258 -1.28 -15.03 -21.18
C LYS A 258 -0.44 -14.58 -19.99
N GLN A 259 0.88 -14.59 -20.18
CA GLN A 259 1.82 -14.03 -19.23
C GLN A 259 1.71 -12.49 -19.22
N PRO A 260 2.00 -11.84 -18.08
CA PRO A 260 2.24 -10.39 -18.04
C PRO A 260 3.50 -10.03 -18.83
N THR A 261 3.53 -8.80 -19.36
CA THR A 261 4.69 -8.22 -20.06
C THR A 261 5.06 -6.91 -19.39
N TYR A 262 6.29 -6.45 -19.60
CA TYR A 262 6.76 -5.17 -19.10
C TYR A 262 5.85 -3.98 -19.47
N PRO A 263 5.56 -3.08 -18.51
CA PRO A 263 4.90 -1.82 -18.83
C PRO A 263 5.72 -1.01 -19.83
N GLY A 264 5.10 -0.70 -20.98
CA GLY A 264 5.73 0.07 -22.06
C GLY A 264 6.58 -0.75 -23.04
N ASP A 265 6.48 -2.09 -23.02
CA ASP A 265 7.12 -2.93 -24.01
C ASP A 265 6.68 -2.57 -25.45
N PRO A 266 7.61 -2.39 -26.41
CA PRO A 266 7.30 -1.96 -27.78
C PRO A 266 6.62 -3.04 -28.62
N ASN A 267 6.84 -4.33 -28.31
CA ASN A 267 6.15 -5.45 -28.95
C ASN A 267 4.82 -5.78 -28.24
N GLY A 268 4.60 -5.16 -27.08
CA GLY A 268 3.39 -5.29 -26.29
C GLY A 268 3.25 -6.68 -25.69
N GLN A 269 2.04 -7.06 -25.32
CA GLN A 269 1.86 -8.24 -24.48
C GLN A 269 2.01 -9.60 -25.20
N ASP A 270 2.14 -9.58 -26.52
CA ASP A 270 2.36 -10.79 -27.30
C ASP A 270 3.82 -10.87 -27.77
N ASP A 271 4.73 -10.18 -27.06
CA ASP A 271 6.16 -10.26 -27.30
C ASP A 271 6.61 -11.73 -27.27
N PRO A 272 7.15 -12.28 -28.37
CA PRO A 272 7.64 -13.64 -28.38
C PRO A 272 8.92 -13.83 -27.56
N ASP A 273 9.60 -12.75 -27.14
CA ASP A 273 10.80 -12.82 -26.31
C ASP A 273 10.46 -13.32 -24.90
N PRO A 274 10.91 -14.51 -24.49
CA PRO A 274 10.68 -15.02 -23.15
C PRO A 274 11.30 -14.16 -22.06
N LEU A 275 12.22 -13.23 -22.38
CA LEU A 275 12.75 -12.25 -21.45
C LEU A 275 11.72 -11.17 -21.12
N ALA A 276 10.76 -10.86 -21.99
CA ALA A 276 9.71 -9.86 -21.76
C ALA A 276 8.75 -10.20 -20.61
N HIS A 277 8.78 -11.45 -20.14
CA HIS A 277 7.82 -12.07 -19.22
C HIS A 277 8.47 -12.61 -17.94
N ARG A 278 9.45 -11.88 -17.37
CA ARG A 278 10.27 -12.37 -16.26
C ARG A 278 10.01 -11.66 -14.93
N THR A 279 10.09 -12.44 -13.85
CA THR A 279 9.94 -11.99 -12.45
C THR A 279 11.12 -11.15 -11.98
N GLY A 280 10.89 -10.13 -11.15
CA GLY A 280 12.00 -9.43 -10.48
C GLY A 280 11.57 -8.35 -9.49
N LEU A 281 12.54 -7.86 -8.69
CA LEU A 281 12.32 -6.79 -7.70
C LEU A 281 12.78 -5.39 -8.15
N VAL A 282 13.71 -5.32 -9.10
CA VAL A 282 14.34 -4.06 -9.59
C VAL A 282 14.60 -4.15 -11.10
N THR A 283 14.73 -2.99 -11.75
CA THR A 283 15.15 -2.84 -13.17
C THR A 283 16.64 -3.15 -13.34
N PRO A 284 17.12 -3.69 -14.47
CA PRO A 284 16.56 -4.69 -15.34
C PRO A 284 17.07 -6.10 -15.08
N ILE A 285 16.33 -7.07 -15.59
CA ILE A 285 16.71 -8.48 -15.56
C ILE A 285 17.70 -8.74 -16.71
N ASN A 286 18.98 -8.56 -16.39
CA ASN A 286 20.17 -8.70 -17.22
C ASN A 286 20.38 -7.63 -18.32
N ALA A 287 21.62 -7.51 -18.81
CA ALA A 287 22.05 -6.47 -19.74
C ALA A 287 21.36 -6.51 -21.12
N ALA A 288 20.70 -7.62 -21.48
CA ALA A 288 19.96 -7.77 -22.73
C ALA A 288 18.51 -7.28 -22.64
N ASN A 289 18.01 -6.94 -21.44
CA ASN A 289 16.62 -6.56 -21.24
C ASN A 289 16.52 -5.43 -20.22
N PRO A 290 16.63 -4.16 -20.64
CA PRO A 290 16.78 -2.99 -19.77
C PRO A 290 15.48 -2.51 -19.08
N ASN A 291 14.35 -3.20 -19.27
CA ASN A 291 13.04 -2.80 -18.76
C ASN A 291 12.80 -3.28 -17.31
N PRO A 292 11.86 -2.65 -16.55
CA PRO A 292 11.44 -3.14 -15.22
C PRO A 292 10.89 -4.56 -15.31
N PRO A 293 10.81 -5.34 -14.22
CA PRO A 293 10.24 -6.69 -14.22
C PRO A 293 8.76 -6.72 -14.68
N ALA A 294 8.27 -7.89 -15.14
CA ALA A 294 6.92 -8.04 -15.70
C ALA A 294 5.93 -8.41 -14.62
N CYS A 295 6.40 -9.10 -13.58
CA CYS A 295 5.66 -9.45 -12.38
C CYS A 295 6.65 -9.54 -11.19
N PRO A 296 6.16 -9.47 -9.95
CA PRO A 296 7.01 -9.70 -8.78
C PRO A 296 7.41 -11.18 -8.66
N PRO A 297 8.55 -11.49 -8.01
CA PRO A 297 8.90 -12.85 -7.65
C PRO A 297 8.11 -13.31 -6.42
N ILE A 298 8.08 -14.61 -6.16
CA ILE A 298 7.34 -15.19 -5.01
C ILE A 298 7.99 -14.99 -3.65
N ASN A 299 9.24 -14.54 -3.61
CA ASN A 299 9.97 -14.16 -2.41
C ASN A 299 11.22 -13.38 -2.84
N THR A 300 12.03 -12.96 -1.86
CA THR A 300 13.23 -12.16 -2.07
C THR A 300 14.48 -12.96 -2.45
N GLN A 301 14.40 -14.29 -2.53
CA GLN A 301 15.57 -15.12 -2.84
C GLN A 301 16.04 -14.88 -4.29
N ALA A 302 17.36 -14.84 -4.46
CA ALA A 302 17.99 -14.63 -5.78
C ALA A 302 17.57 -15.68 -6.82
N ALA A 303 17.31 -16.92 -6.39
CA ALA A 303 16.86 -18.02 -7.24
C ALA A 303 15.46 -17.81 -7.85
N ASN A 304 14.65 -16.91 -7.27
CA ASN A 304 13.30 -16.61 -7.74
C ASN A 304 13.23 -15.33 -8.59
N GLN A 305 14.38 -14.69 -8.83
CA GLN A 305 14.52 -13.63 -9.82
C GLN A 305 14.66 -14.25 -11.21
N ASN A 306 14.18 -13.58 -12.25
CA ASN A 306 14.26 -14.02 -13.65
C ASN A 306 13.57 -15.37 -13.96
N LEU A 307 12.57 -15.74 -13.17
CA LEU A 307 11.70 -16.87 -13.51
C LEU A 307 10.59 -16.40 -14.47
N PRO A 308 10.03 -17.28 -15.31
CA PRO A 308 8.84 -16.95 -16.09
C PRO A 308 7.69 -16.52 -15.16
N CYS A 309 7.00 -15.45 -15.50
CA CYS A 309 5.77 -15.06 -14.83
C CYS A 309 4.67 -16.11 -15.05
N GLY A 310 3.73 -16.21 -14.10
CA GLY A 310 2.52 -17.01 -14.29
C GLY A 310 1.63 -16.46 -15.41
N GLU A 311 0.81 -17.31 -16.02
CA GLU A 311 -0.20 -16.87 -16.97
C GLU A 311 -1.44 -16.33 -16.22
N THR A 312 -1.33 -15.12 -15.67
CA THR A 312 -2.38 -14.51 -14.82
C THR A 312 -3.36 -13.62 -15.58
N LYS A 313 -3.19 -13.45 -16.90
CA LYS A 313 -4.08 -12.62 -17.72
C LYS A 313 -5.09 -13.46 -18.49
N LEU A 314 -6.35 -13.44 -18.08
CA LEU A 314 -7.47 -13.99 -18.84
C LEU A 314 -7.86 -13.00 -19.94
N VAL A 315 -7.33 -13.19 -21.16
CA VAL A 315 -7.63 -12.38 -22.33
C VAL A 315 -8.91 -12.87 -23.00
N ILE A 316 -9.85 -11.97 -23.23
CA ILE A 316 -11.20 -12.24 -23.72
C ILE A 316 -11.40 -11.49 -25.04
N THR A 317 -11.74 -12.23 -26.09
CA THR A 317 -12.09 -11.69 -27.40
C THR A 317 -13.60 -11.85 -27.62
N PRO A 318 -14.38 -10.75 -27.58
CA PRO A 318 -15.81 -10.79 -27.86
C PRO A 318 -16.09 -11.17 -29.32
N SER A 319 -17.31 -11.64 -29.61
CA SER A 319 -17.75 -11.99 -30.97
C SER A 319 -17.86 -10.78 -31.91
N ALA A 320 -17.92 -9.57 -31.37
CA ALA A 320 -17.81 -8.32 -32.09
C ALA A 320 -17.08 -7.28 -31.22
N PRO A 321 -16.33 -6.32 -31.82
CA PRO A 321 -15.70 -5.25 -31.07
C PRO A 321 -16.68 -4.44 -30.21
N ILE A 322 -16.20 -3.90 -29.09
CA ILE A 322 -16.98 -3.10 -28.15
C ILE A 322 -16.66 -1.61 -28.39
N PRO A 323 -17.57 -0.80 -28.93
CA PRO A 323 -17.33 0.61 -29.20
C PRO A 323 -17.03 1.41 -27.93
N THR A 324 -16.32 2.52 -28.06
CA THR A 324 -16.00 3.42 -26.93
C THR A 324 -17.26 3.91 -26.20
N GLY A 325 -17.22 3.99 -24.86
CA GLY A 325 -18.34 4.49 -24.04
C GLY A 325 -19.52 3.53 -23.90
N THR A 326 -19.35 2.28 -24.30
CA THR A 326 -20.37 1.23 -24.23
C THR A 326 -20.30 0.51 -22.89
N ASP A 327 -21.44 0.34 -22.23
CA ASP A 327 -21.56 -0.57 -21.09
C ASP A 327 -21.68 -2.01 -21.59
N PHE A 328 -20.90 -2.91 -21.01
CA PHE A 328 -20.94 -4.33 -21.32
C PHE A 328 -20.76 -5.18 -20.06
N THR A 329 -21.39 -6.34 -20.04
CA THR A 329 -21.25 -7.32 -18.94
C THR A 329 -20.38 -8.48 -19.41
N VAL A 330 -19.39 -8.83 -18.59
CA VAL A 330 -18.54 -9.99 -18.78
C VAL A 330 -18.92 -11.04 -17.74
N THR A 331 -19.35 -12.21 -18.20
CA THR A 331 -19.63 -13.34 -17.32
C THR A 331 -18.53 -14.37 -17.46
N VAL A 332 -17.86 -14.72 -16.36
CA VAL A 332 -16.85 -15.79 -16.32
C VAL A 332 -17.35 -16.91 -15.42
N ASN A 333 -17.64 -18.09 -15.99
CA ASN A 333 -18.01 -19.28 -15.24
C ASN A 333 -16.77 -20.13 -14.98
N TYR A 334 -16.55 -20.53 -13.74
CA TYR A 334 -15.36 -21.29 -13.35
C TYR A 334 -15.63 -22.22 -12.18
N THR A 335 -14.81 -23.26 -12.08
CA THR A 335 -14.85 -24.24 -10.97
C THR A 335 -13.44 -24.62 -10.60
N GLY A 336 -13.23 -25.06 -9.37
CA GLY A 336 -11.92 -25.52 -8.92
C GLY A 336 -11.62 -25.15 -7.49
N ARG A 337 -10.35 -25.19 -7.12
CA ARG A 337 -9.88 -24.97 -5.76
C ARG A 337 -9.34 -23.54 -5.64
N PRO A 338 -9.95 -22.66 -4.83
CA PRO A 338 -9.32 -21.39 -4.45
C PRO A 338 -8.10 -21.66 -3.56
N GLY A 339 -7.16 -20.72 -3.51
CA GLY A 339 -6.02 -20.83 -2.61
C GLY A 339 -5.29 -19.51 -2.41
N VAL A 340 -4.07 -19.62 -1.90
CA VAL A 340 -3.20 -18.45 -1.67
C VAL A 340 -2.11 -18.39 -2.74
N ARG A 341 -1.72 -17.17 -3.07
CA ARG A 341 -0.59 -16.86 -3.93
C ARG A 341 0.57 -16.33 -3.07
N PRO A 342 1.81 -16.78 -3.29
CA PRO A 342 2.98 -16.25 -2.65
C PRO A 342 3.37 -14.91 -3.28
N SER A 343 3.87 -14.02 -2.45
CA SER A 343 4.37 -12.70 -2.85
C SER A 343 5.72 -12.43 -2.19
N PRO A 344 6.48 -11.41 -2.61
CA PRO A 344 7.79 -11.09 -2.02
C PRO A 344 7.79 -10.97 -0.50
N THR A 345 6.62 -10.71 0.09
CA THR A 345 6.43 -10.31 1.47
C THR A 345 5.56 -11.27 2.28
N GLY A 346 5.02 -12.33 1.67
CA GLY A 346 4.18 -13.30 2.36
C GLY A 346 3.32 -14.15 1.44
N THR A 347 2.13 -14.47 1.89
CA THR A 347 1.08 -15.13 1.12
C THR A 347 -0.21 -14.33 1.28
N GLU A 348 -1.07 -14.40 0.28
CA GLU A 348 -2.33 -13.63 0.19
C GLU A 348 -3.37 -14.43 -0.63
N GLY A 349 -4.66 -14.12 -0.49
CA GLY A 349 -5.77 -14.78 -1.18
C GLY A 349 -6.69 -15.56 -0.24
N TRP A 350 -6.95 -16.83 -0.55
CA TRP A 350 -7.95 -17.68 0.12
C TRP A 350 -7.32 -18.68 1.10
N PHE A 351 -7.31 -18.33 2.38
CA PHE A 351 -6.69 -19.09 3.46
C PHE A 351 -7.64 -20.15 3.99
N ARG A 352 -7.50 -21.37 3.49
CA ARG A 352 -8.26 -22.51 3.99
C ARG A 352 -8.06 -22.70 5.50
N ASN A 353 -9.16 -22.84 6.24
CA ASN A 353 -9.11 -23.26 7.63
C ASN A 353 -8.86 -24.78 7.71
N SER A 354 -7.63 -25.13 8.11
CA SER A 354 -7.17 -26.51 8.25
C SER A 354 -7.21 -27.02 9.69
N THR A 355 -7.70 -26.22 10.63
CA THR A 355 -7.87 -26.62 12.03
C THR A 355 -8.85 -27.79 12.13
N ALA A 356 -8.50 -28.84 12.88
CA ALA A 356 -9.37 -30.02 13.03
C ALA A 356 -10.78 -29.63 13.53
N GLY A 357 -11.81 -30.11 12.84
CA GLY A 357 -13.21 -29.76 13.13
C GLY A 357 -13.64 -28.36 12.67
N SER A 358 -12.76 -27.62 11.99
CA SER A 358 -13.09 -26.38 11.28
C SER A 358 -13.18 -26.64 9.79
N GLU A 359 -14.04 -25.87 9.12
CA GLU A 359 -14.24 -25.94 7.67
C GLU A 359 -14.36 -24.51 7.13
N GLY A 360 -14.01 -24.32 5.86
CA GLY A 360 -14.10 -23.05 5.17
C GLY A 360 -12.75 -22.35 5.03
N ALA A 361 -12.79 -21.03 4.91
CA ALA A 361 -11.64 -20.19 4.64
C ALA A 361 -11.85 -18.74 5.09
N MET A 362 -10.73 -18.07 5.26
CA MET A 362 -10.62 -16.63 5.43
C MET A 362 -10.04 -16.03 4.14
N VAL A 363 -10.48 -14.83 3.75
CA VAL A 363 -9.81 -14.08 2.69
C VAL A 363 -9.02 -12.91 3.29
N THR A 364 -7.79 -12.77 2.83
CA THR A 364 -6.92 -11.61 3.08
C THR A 364 -6.11 -11.42 1.81
N SER A 365 -6.38 -10.37 1.03
CA SER A 365 -6.03 -10.32 -0.39
C SER A 365 -5.08 -9.19 -0.78
N GLU A 366 -4.59 -8.38 0.15
CA GLU A 366 -3.59 -7.36 -0.18
C GLU A 366 -2.22 -7.96 -0.56
N PRO A 367 -1.54 -7.45 -1.61
CA PRO A 367 -2.00 -6.48 -2.61
C PRO A 367 -2.83 -7.05 -3.76
N THR A 368 -2.67 -8.33 -4.11
CA THR A 368 -3.26 -8.85 -5.36
C THR A 368 -3.86 -10.25 -5.20
N GLY A 369 -4.04 -10.73 -3.97
CA GLY A 369 -4.64 -12.02 -3.57
C GLY A 369 -6.02 -12.33 -4.14
N THR A 370 -6.78 -11.32 -4.52
CA THR A 370 -8.15 -11.51 -5.02
C THR A 370 -8.20 -12.33 -6.31
N GLU A 371 -7.18 -12.20 -7.15
CA GLU A 371 -7.07 -12.96 -8.40
C GLU A 371 -6.85 -14.46 -8.17
N ALA A 372 -6.48 -14.90 -6.96
CA ALA A 372 -6.34 -16.31 -6.60
C ALA A 372 -7.67 -16.98 -6.22
N TRP A 373 -8.79 -16.26 -6.30
CA TRP A 373 -10.12 -16.84 -6.08
C TRP A 373 -11.23 -16.27 -6.97
N MET A 374 -11.07 -15.10 -7.59
CA MET A 374 -11.98 -14.65 -8.64
C MET A 374 -11.29 -13.91 -9.79
N PRO A 375 -11.81 -13.97 -11.02
CA PRO A 375 -11.33 -13.12 -12.11
C PRO A 375 -11.86 -11.69 -11.96
N LEU A 376 -10.98 -10.69 -12.06
CA LEU A 376 -11.33 -9.27 -11.88
C LEU A 376 -10.33 -8.32 -12.56
N ASN A 377 -10.56 -7.01 -12.48
CA ASN A 377 -9.56 -6.01 -12.87
C ASN A 377 -8.81 -5.55 -11.61
N ASN A 378 -7.71 -6.22 -11.26
CA ASN A 378 -7.10 -6.23 -9.94
C ASN A 378 -6.08 -5.09 -9.75
N HIS A 379 -6.54 -3.91 -9.33
CA HIS A 379 -5.67 -2.77 -9.03
C HIS A 379 -6.29 -1.90 -7.93
N PRO A 380 -5.53 -1.28 -7.02
CA PRO A 380 -6.08 -0.50 -5.91
C PRO A 380 -6.93 0.72 -6.36
N SER A 381 -6.61 1.30 -7.52
CA SER A 381 -7.40 2.39 -8.12
C SER A 381 -8.71 1.94 -8.77
N VAL A 382 -8.92 0.63 -8.96
CA VAL A 382 -10.12 0.08 -9.60
C VAL A 382 -11.10 -0.30 -8.49
N LYS A 383 -12.22 0.43 -8.43
CA LYS A 383 -13.19 0.33 -7.33
C LYS A 383 -14.62 0.21 -7.85
N PRO A 384 -15.05 -0.96 -8.36
CA PRO A 384 -16.46 -1.19 -8.63
C PRO A 384 -17.25 -1.34 -7.31
N THR A 385 -18.58 -1.25 -7.38
CA THR A 385 -19.45 -1.71 -6.29
C THR A 385 -19.60 -3.23 -6.34
N TYR A 386 -19.94 -3.88 -5.22
CA TYR A 386 -20.06 -5.34 -5.16
C TYR A 386 -21.37 -5.80 -4.52
N ASP A 387 -21.99 -6.79 -5.16
CA ASP A 387 -22.99 -7.66 -4.54
C ASP A 387 -22.42 -9.10 -4.57
N ILE A 388 -22.44 -9.77 -3.41
CA ILE A 388 -21.88 -11.12 -3.24
C ILE A 388 -23.03 -12.09 -2.94
N TYR A 389 -23.10 -13.16 -3.72
CA TYR A 389 -24.13 -14.19 -3.72
C TYR A 389 -23.50 -15.55 -3.46
N ASP A 390 -23.36 -15.89 -2.19
CA ASP A 390 -22.66 -17.09 -1.78
C ASP A 390 -23.63 -18.19 -1.36
N THR A 391 -23.51 -19.36 -1.96
CA THR A 391 -24.20 -20.58 -1.55
C THR A 391 -23.17 -21.55 -0.98
N VAL A 392 -23.31 -21.85 0.31
CA VAL A 392 -22.36 -22.68 1.06
C VAL A 392 -23.06 -23.88 1.69
N THR A 393 -22.30 -24.89 2.10
CA THR A 393 -22.83 -26.04 2.84
C THR A 393 -23.70 -25.59 4.01
N LYS A 394 -24.86 -26.22 4.19
CA LYS A 394 -25.82 -25.84 5.22
C LYS A 394 -25.18 -25.73 6.60
N GLY A 395 -25.47 -24.64 7.30
CA GLY A 395 -24.93 -24.35 8.64
C GLY A 395 -23.61 -23.57 8.63
N LYS A 396 -23.01 -23.30 7.47
CA LYS A 396 -21.91 -22.34 7.34
C LYS A 396 -22.43 -20.91 7.19
N LEU A 397 -21.58 -19.97 7.57
CA LEU A 397 -21.74 -18.54 7.32
C LEU A 397 -20.80 -18.12 6.19
N ALA A 398 -21.34 -17.45 5.17
CA ALA A 398 -20.55 -16.67 4.22
C ALA A 398 -20.65 -15.19 4.60
N ILE A 399 -19.50 -14.53 4.72
CA ILE A 399 -19.36 -13.14 5.16
C ILE A 399 -18.90 -12.34 3.95
N GLY A 400 -19.71 -11.39 3.49
CA GLY A 400 -19.37 -10.45 2.42
C GLY A 400 -19.29 -9.00 2.91
N PRO A 401 -18.92 -8.05 2.03
CA PRO A 401 -18.79 -6.65 2.37
C PRO A 401 -20.15 -5.96 2.48
N GLY A 402 -20.18 -4.82 3.15
CA GLY A 402 -21.38 -4.01 3.32
C GLY A 402 -22.45 -4.69 4.19
N ARG A 403 -23.70 -4.66 3.71
CA ARG A 403 -24.90 -5.07 4.47
C ARG A 403 -25.43 -6.41 3.99
N LEU A 404 -25.90 -7.23 4.93
CA LEU A 404 -26.65 -8.45 4.60
C LEU A 404 -28.03 -8.07 4.07
N VAL A 405 -28.33 -8.49 2.83
CA VAL A 405 -29.64 -8.27 2.17
C VAL A 405 -30.53 -9.48 2.42
N SER A 406 -30.00 -10.69 2.23
CA SER A 406 -30.73 -11.90 2.55
C SER A 406 -29.86 -13.09 2.96
N SER A 407 -30.42 -13.98 3.77
CA SER A 407 -29.91 -15.33 4.01
C SER A 407 -31.04 -16.33 4.12
N GLY A 408 -30.83 -17.56 3.64
CA GLY A 408 -31.85 -18.60 3.65
C GLY A 408 -31.26 -20.00 3.51
N ASP A 409 -31.92 -20.98 4.12
CA ASP A 409 -31.56 -22.39 3.96
C ASP A 409 -32.27 -22.96 2.72
N ASP A 410 -31.51 -23.61 1.85
CA ASP A 410 -32.03 -24.25 0.66
C ASP A 410 -32.21 -25.76 0.86
N ALA A 411 -33.13 -26.34 0.08
CA ALA A 411 -33.29 -27.79 0.01
C ALA A 411 -32.05 -28.46 -0.62
N PRO A 412 -31.84 -29.77 -0.36
CA PRO A 412 -30.83 -30.55 -1.04
C PRO A 412 -30.80 -30.36 -2.56
N SER A 413 -29.60 -30.25 -3.12
CA SER A 413 -29.33 -30.11 -4.55
C SER A 413 -28.20 -31.05 -4.98
N ALA A 414 -27.91 -31.07 -6.29
CA ALA A 414 -26.78 -31.85 -6.81
C ALA A 414 -25.42 -31.38 -6.25
N ASN A 415 -25.24 -30.06 -6.09
CA ASN A 415 -24.05 -29.48 -5.50
C ASN A 415 -23.99 -29.69 -3.98
N PHE A 416 -25.15 -29.66 -3.31
CA PHE A 416 -25.26 -29.76 -1.86
C PHE A 416 -26.29 -30.83 -1.46
N PRO A 417 -25.91 -32.12 -1.42
CA PRO A 417 -26.85 -33.21 -1.12
C PRO A 417 -27.47 -33.16 0.29
N ALA A 418 -26.86 -32.42 1.22
CA ALA A 418 -27.37 -32.17 2.57
C ALA A 418 -28.14 -30.84 2.70
N GLY A 419 -28.34 -30.12 1.59
CA GLY A 419 -28.82 -28.74 1.56
C GLY A 419 -27.70 -27.71 1.71
N SER A 420 -28.04 -26.46 1.42
CA SER A 420 -27.13 -25.30 1.48
C SER A 420 -27.73 -24.17 2.29
N THR A 421 -26.92 -23.14 2.54
CA THR A 421 -27.39 -21.83 2.98
C THR A 421 -26.86 -20.79 2.01
N SER A 422 -27.77 -19.98 1.45
CA SER A 422 -27.45 -18.90 0.52
C SER A 422 -27.44 -17.55 1.22
N TYR A 423 -26.50 -16.68 0.87
CA TYR A 423 -26.29 -15.34 1.40
C TYR A 423 -26.20 -14.33 0.27
N HIS A 424 -26.79 -13.15 0.46
CA HIS A 424 -26.64 -11.98 -0.42
C HIS A 424 -26.16 -10.80 0.42
N TRP A 425 -24.93 -10.36 0.15
CA TRP A 425 -24.33 -9.17 0.72
C TRP A 425 -24.24 -8.07 -0.32
N LYS A 426 -24.42 -6.82 0.11
CA LYS A 426 -24.39 -5.65 -0.76
C LYS A 426 -23.53 -4.55 -0.18
N SER A 427 -22.54 -4.11 -0.95
CA SER A 427 -21.84 -2.85 -0.74
C SER A 427 -22.28 -1.83 -1.79
N SER A 428 -22.94 -0.78 -1.32
CA SER A 428 -23.31 0.33 -2.19
C SER A 428 -22.10 1.23 -2.46
N GLU A 429 -21.11 1.19 -1.59
CA GLU A 429 -19.88 1.94 -1.71
C GLU A 429 -18.85 1.16 -2.57
N PRO A 430 -18.10 1.85 -3.45
CA PRO A 430 -16.96 1.27 -4.18
C PRO A 430 -15.96 0.58 -3.25
N ILE A 431 -15.42 -0.57 -3.65
CA ILE A 431 -14.42 -1.33 -2.89
C ILE A 431 -13.18 -1.54 -3.77
N ALA A 432 -11.98 -1.25 -3.24
CA ALA A 432 -10.75 -1.62 -3.94
C ALA A 432 -10.62 -3.15 -3.99
N ASN A 433 -10.14 -3.68 -5.11
CA ASN A 433 -10.22 -5.12 -5.38
C ASN A 433 -9.60 -6.04 -4.32
N TYR A 434 -8.56 -5.58 -3.61
CA TYR A 434 -7.92 -6.36 -2.54
C TYR A 434 -8.76 -6.39 -1.25
N LEU A 435 -9.73 -5.49 -1.09
CA LEU A 435 -10.56 -5.33 0.11
C LEU A 435 -11.90 -6.07 0.04
N VAL A 436 -12.11 -6.90 -0.98
CA VAL A 436 -13.37 -7.62 -1.16
C VAL A 436 -13.45 -8.80 -0.19
N GLU A 437 -14.25 -8.63 0.85
CA GLU A 437 -14.48 -9.68 1.85
C GLU A 437 -15.31 -10.84 1.26
N ASN A 438 -14.90 -12.08 1.55
CA ASN A 438 -15.69 -13.27 1.25
C ASN A 438 -15.33 -14.50 2.12
N SER A 439 -15.08 -14.30 3.42
CA SER A 439 -14.74 -15.41 4.31
C SER A 439 -15.93 -16.34 4.55
N VAL A 440 -15.68 -17.65 4.59
CA VAL A 440 -16.69 -18.68 4.84
C VAL A 440 -16.27 -19.59 5.97
N GLY A 441 -17.16 -19.90 6.91
CA GLY A 441 -16.81 -20.86 7.96
C GLY A 441 -17.87 -21.06 9.02
N ASN A 442 -17.43 -21.63 10.15
CA ASN A 442 -18.23 -21.71 11.36
C ASN A 442 -17.94 -20.47 12.21
N PHE A 443 -18.89 -19.55 12.31
CA PHE A 443 -18.74 -18.33 13.09
C PHE A 443 -19.90 -18.14 14.07
N ASP A 444 -19.58 -17.74 15.30
CA ASP A 444 -20.55 -17.10 16.17
C ASP A 444 -20.61 -15.62 15.77
N TYR A 445 -21.78 -15.15 15.34
CA TYR A 445 -21.94 -13.78 14.84
C TYR A 445 -23.15 -13.04 15.41
N THR A 446 -23.05 -11.72 15.43
CA THR A 446 -24.10 -10.81 15.87
C THR A 446 -24.09 -9.52 15.03
N PHE A 447 -25.24 -8.87 14.94
CA PHE A 447 -25.35 -7.50 14.47
C PHE A 447 -25.63 -6.57 15.65
N ARG A 448 -25.12 -5.35 15.59
CA ARG A 448 -25.42 -4.28 16.53
C ARG A 448 -25.60 -2.97 15.80
N ASP A 449 -26.60 -2.19 16.19
CA ASP A 449 -26.72 -0.81 15.74
C ASP A 449 -25.74 0.06 16.54
N GLY A 450 -24.91 0.84 15.86
CA GLY A 450 -24.15 1.92 16.48
C GLY A 450 -24.77 3.29 16.24
N ALA A 451 -24.12 4.32 16.73
CA ALA A 451 -24.46 5.70 16.46
C ALA A 451 -24.33 6.02 14.96
N ASN A 452 -25.06 7.05 14.51
CA ASN A 452 -25.13 7.47 13.10
C ASN A 452 -25.59 6.36 12.12
N ASP A 453 -26.28 5.35 12.64
CA ASP A 453 -26.88 4.21 11.94
C ASP A 453 -25.89 3.29 11.21
N VAL A 454 -24.66 3.23 11.66
CA VAL A 454 -23.71 2.21 11.20
C VAL A 454 -24.12 0.87 11.77
N VAL A 455 -24.32 -0.13 10.90
CA VAL A 455 -24.54 -1.51 11.33
C VAL A 455 -23.19 -2.16 11.58
N TYR A 456 -22.95 -2.57 12.82
CA TYR A 456 -21.76 -3.30 13.22
C TYR A 456 -22.01 -4.81 13.10
N PHE A 457 -21.21 -5.49 12.29
CA PHE A 457 -21.19 -6.95 12.19
C PHE A 457 -19.99 -7.49 12.96
N GLU A 458 -20.22 -8.41 13.90
CA GLU A 458 -19.18 -9.02 14.70
C GLU A 458 -19.22 -10.53 14.54
N ALA A 459 -18.09 -11.14 14.18
CA ALA A 459 -17.96 -12.58 14.05
C ALA A 459 -16.67 -13.08 14.72
N GLN A 460 -16.76 -14.22 15.40
CA GLN A 460 -15.61 -14.97 15.88
C GLN A 460 -15.75 -16.43 15.45
N ASP A 461 -14.66 -17.04 14.99
CA ASP A 461 -14.68 -18.46 14.62
C ASP A 461 -15.15 -19.33 15.80
N ALA A 462 -16.09 -20.24 15.51
CA ALA A 462 -16.77 -21.06 16.49
C ALA A 462 -15.80 -21.94 17.30
N ASN A 463 -14.65 -22.31 16.72
CA ASN A 463 -13.65 -23.17 17.36
C ASN A 463 -12.63 -22.40 18.22
N ILE A 464 -12.72 -21.07 18.31
CA ILE A 464 -11.98 -20.29 19.33
C ILE A 464 -12.50 -20.65 20.72
N THR A 465 -11.59 -20.88 21.67
CA THR A 465 -11.98 -21.26 23.04
C THR A 465 -12.88 -20.20 23.69
N PRO A 466 -13.86 -20.57 24.54
CA PRO A 466 -14.74 -19.59 25.20
C PRO A 466 -13.99 -18.51 25.99
N ALA A 467 -12.89 -18.87 26.66
CA ALA A 467 -12.06 -17.92 27.39
C ALA A 467 -11.40 -16.89 26.46
N ARG A 468 -10.90 -17.33 25.29
CA ARG A 468 -10.33 -16.41 24.30
C ARG A 468 -11.41 -15.54 23.65
N LYS A 469 -12.60 -16.07 23.35
CA LYS A 469 -13.73 -15.27 22.84
C LYS A 469 -14.14 -14.14 23.78
N ALA A 470 -14.13 -14.40 25.09
CA ALA A 470 -14.43 -13.38 26.10
C ALA A 470 -13.37 -12.27 26.12
N LEU A 471 -12.09 -12.59 25.94
CA LEU A 471 -11.02 -11.59 25.84
C LEU A 471 -11.09 -10.80 24.52
N ASN A 472 -11.33 -11.48 23.40
CA ASN A 472 -11.54 -10.83 22.11
C ASN A 472 -12.69 -9.82 22.18
N ARG A 473 -13.79 -10.19 22.84
CA ARG A 473 -14.95 -9.31 23.03
C ARG A 473 -14.59 -7.97 23.69
N VAL A 474 -13.66 -7.95 24.65
CA VAL A 474 -13.17 -6.69 25.28
C VAL A 474 -12.59 -5.71 24.26
N ALA A 475 -11.90 -6.21 23.22
CA ALA A 475 -11.39 -5.38 22.13
C ALA A 475 -12.51 -5.03 21.14
N MET A 476 -13.32 -6.01 20.74
CA MET A 476 -14.39 -5.84 19.76
C MET A 476 -15.41 -4.78 20.20
N ASP A 477 -15.78 -4.78 21.48
CA ASP A 477 -16.72 -3.81 22.05
C ASP A 477 -16.21 -2.34 21.97
N GLN A 478 -14.92 -2.13 21.66
CA GLN A 478 -14.33 -0.80 21.50
C GLN A 478 -14.48 -0.23 20.08
N GLN A 479 -14.92 -0.99 19.07
CA GLN A 479 -14.92 -0.56 17.66
C GLN A 479 -15.60 0.78 17.43
N GLU A 480 -16.77 0.98 18.03
CA GLU A 480 -17.54 2.20 17.87
C GLU A 480 -16.84 3.40 18.52
N SER A 481 -16.24 3.22 19.69
CA SER A 481 -15.47 4.29 20.34
C SER A 481 -14.22 4.68 19.54
N ILE A 482 -13.54 3.70 18.95
CA ILE A 482 -12.42 3.92 18.03
C ILE A 482 -12.90 4.67 16.78
N THR A 483 -14.01 4.23 16.18
CA THR A 483 -14.62 4.88 15.01
C THR A 483 -14.94 6.35 15.31
N HIS A 484 -15.62 6.65 16.42
CA HIS A 484 -15.95 8.03 16.80
C HIS A 484 -14.75 8.91 17.07
N PHE A 485 -13.72 8.35 17.71
CA PHE A 485 -12.50 9.09 17.91
C PHE A 485 -11.83 9.45 16.58
N GLN A 486 -11.76 8.49 15.65
CA GLN A 486 -11.21 8.71 14.32
C GLN A 486 -12.06 9.68 13.50
N GLU A 487 -13.40 9.63 13.60
CA GLU A 487 -14.31 10.59 12.97
C GLU A 487 -13.98 12.04 13.32
N SER A 488 -13.59 12.28 14.58
CA SER A 488 -13.21 13.61 15.06
C SER A 488 -11.96 14.17 14.35
N ILE A 489 -11.15 13.29 13.75
CA ILE A 489 -9.89 13.64 13.06
C ILE A 489 -10.12 13.69 11.55
N THR A 490 -10.59 12.59 10.97
CA THR A 490 -10.62 12.35 9.52
C THR A 490 -11.96 12.74 8.87
N GLY A 491 -13.01 12.94 9.67
CA GLY A 491 -14.37 13.25 9.20
C GLY A 491 -15.35 12.09 9.36
N PRO A 492 -16.63 12.29 8.96
CA PRO A 492 -17.67 11.29 9.16
C PRO A 492 -17.30 9.91 8.61
N PHE A 493 -17.73 8.83 9.27
CA PHE A 493 -17.53 7.48 8.78
C PHE A 493 -18.14 7.31 7.37
N PRO A 494 -17.41 6.72 6.39
CA PRO A 494 -17.78 6.84 4.99
C PRO A 494 -18.81 5.80 4.53
N PHE A 495 -19.06 4.76 5.33
CA PHE A 495 -19.88 3.60 4.99
C PHE A 495 -21.14 3.48 5.85
N ASN A 496 -22.05 2.59 5.46
CA ASN A 496 -23.29 2.26 6.20
C ASN A 496 -23.15 1.00 7.08
N ALA A 497 -22.02 0.31 6.98
CA ALA A 497 -21.68 -0.87 7.77
C ALA A 497 -20.21 -0.81 8.18
N ASN A 498 -19.91 -1.39 9.34
CA ASN A 498 -18.56 -1.68 9.81
C ASN A 498 -18.58 -3.05 10.49
N GLY A 499 -17.43 -3.65 10.77
CA GLY A 499 -17.43 -4.97 11.39
C GLY A 499 -16.06 -5.55 11.66
N ILE A 500 -16.07 -6.71 12.30
CA ILE A 500 -14.89 -7.46 12.74
C ILE A 500 -15.14 -8.93 12.48
N VAL A 501 -14.16 -9.60 11.89
CA VAL A 501 -14.10 -11.06 11.75
C VAL A 501 -12.84 -11.56 12.45
N VAL A 502 -12.98 -12.30 13.55
CA VAL A 502 -11.85 -12.97 14.20
C VAL A 502 -11.78 -14.41 13.71
N ALA A 503 -10.90 -14.68 12.74
CA ALA A 503 -10.76 -15.94 12.05
C ALA A 503 -9.58 -16.77 12.59
N LEU A 504 -9.65 -18.10 12.48
CA LEU A 504 -8.59 -19.01 12.93
C LEU A 504 -7.38 -19.13 12.01
N PRO A 505 -7.50 -19.15 10.66
CA PRO A 505 -6.34 -19.22 9.78
C PRO A 505 -5.34 -18.12 10.12
N SER A 506 -4.05 -18.42 10.03
CA SER A 506 -3.00 -17.41 10.15
C SER A 506 -2.67 -16.85 8.77
N ALA A 507 -2.47 -15.54 8.70
CA ALA A 507 -1.86 -14.85 7.57
C ALA A 507 -0.66 -14.02 8.05
N SER A 508 -0.03 -13.29 7.13
CA SER A 508 1.13 -12.45 7.45
C SER A 508 0.78 -11.13 8.15
N PHE A 509 -0.50 -10.75 8.18
CA PHE A 509 -1.01 -9.50 8.75
C PHE A 509 -2.52 -9.62 9.04
N GLU A 510 -3.02 -8.69 9.86
CA GLU A 510 -4.45 -8.38 9.94
C GLU A 510 -4.81 -7.48 8.76
N GLU A 511 -6.03 -7.58 8.22
CA GLU A 511 -6.39 -6.83 7.01
C GLU A 511 -7.64 -5.99 7.20
N GLU A 512 -7.60 -4.77 6.65
CA GLU A 512 -8.61 -3.74 6.78
C GLU A 512 -9.89 -3.99 5.98
N MET A 513 -10.13 -5.23 5.51
CA MET A 513 -11.21 -5.64 4.59
C MET A 513 -12.46 -4.75 4.74
N GLN A 514 -12.86 -4.09 3.65
CA GLN A 514 -13.78 -2.95 3.74
C GLN A 514 -15.10 -3.34 4.42
N THR A 515 -15.44 -2.64 5.50
CA THR A 515 -16.57 -2.89 6.42
C THR A 515 -16.55 -4.20 7.24
N LYS A 516 -15.47 -5.01 7.16
CA LYS A 516 -15.34 -6.34 7.77
C LYS A 516 -13.89 -6.65 8.19
N ILE A 517 -13.25 -5.77 8.95
CA ILE A 517 -11.86 -5.91 9.41
C ILE A 517 -11.57 -7.34 9.90
N VAL A 518 -10.55 -7.99 9.32
CA VAL A 518 -10.21 -9.38 9.60
C VAL A 518 -9.02 -9.44 10.56
N PHE A 519 -9.22 -10.10 11.70
CA PHE A 519 -8.16 -10.51 12.63
C PHE A 519 -7.91 -12.01 12.52
N VAL A 520 -6.65 -12.40 12.34
CA VAL A 520 -6.18 -13.74 12.04
C VAL A 520 -5.75 -14.48 13.32
N GLY A 521 -5.56 -15.79 13.23
CA GLY A 521 -5.06 -16.60 14.35
C GLY A 521 -5.93 -16.62 15.62
N GLY A 522 -7.20 -16.22 15.51
CA GLY A 522 -8.21 -16.30 16.57
C GLY A 522 -8.09 -15.27 17.69
N THR A 523 -7.31 -14.20 17.49
CA THR A 523 -6.95 -13.26 18.57
C THR A 523 -7.06 -11.80 18.12
N ILE A 524 -7.73 -10.96 18.92
CA ILE A 524 -7.70 -9.49 18.82
C ILE A 524 -7.36 -8.89 20.19
N GLY A 525 -6.63 -7.76 20.23
CA GLY A 525 -6.38 -7.02 21.48
C GLY A 525 -5.24 -7.56 22.36
N GLY A 526 -4.43 -8.48 21.83
CA GLY A 526 -3.34 -9.12 22.57
C GLY A 526 -3.82 -10.12 23.64
N ALA A 527 -2.94 -10.47 24.58
CA ALA A 527 -3.22 -11.51 25.58
C ALA A 527 -4.40 -11.18 26.51
N GLN A 528 -4.64 -9.89 26.79
CA GLN A 528 -5.71 -9.42 27.66
C GLN A 528 -6.92 -8.84 26.90
N GLY A 529 -6.86 -8.73 25.57
CA GLY A 529 -7.94 -8.11 24.78
C GLY A 529 -8.03 -6.58 24.91
N THR A 530 -7.01 -5.92 25.48
CA THR A 530 -7.03 -4.48 25.77
C THR A 530 -6.06 -3.66 24.92
N ASN A 531 -5.13 -4.28 24.20
CA ASN A 531 -4.23 -3.57 23.30
C ASN A 531 -4.90 -3.37 21.93
N VAL A 532 -5.62 -2.26 21.78
CA VAL A 532 -6.40 -1.95 20.56
C VAL A 532 -5.63 -1.10 19.54
N ASN A 533 -4.29 -1.04 19.60
CA ASN A 533 -3.52 -0.25 18.64
C ASN A 533 -3.69 -0.76 17.20
N THR A 534 -3.46 -2.06 16.96
CA THR A 534 -3.72 -2.69 15.65
C THR A 534 -5.18 -2.51 15.25
N PHE A 535 -6.12 -2.57 16.20
CA PHE A 535 -7.52 -2.32 15.86
C PHE A 535 -7.79 -0.87 15.44
N ALA A 536 -7.15 0.11 16.08
CA ALA A 536 -7.20 1.49 15.62
C ALA A 536 -6.53 1.65 14.24
N HIS A 537 -5.44 0.94 13.96
CA HIS A 537 -4.79 0.89 12.65
C HIS A 537 -5.78 0.40 11.58
N GLU A 538 -6.32 -0.81 11.74
CA GLU A 538 -7.26 -1.38 10.76
C GLU A 538 -8.56 -0.58 10.62
N ASN A 539 -9.06 0.02 11.71
CA ASN A 539 -10.27 0.83 11.63
C ASN A 539 -10.02 2.19 10.94
N MET A 540 -8.80 2.73 10.99
CA MET A 540 -8.46 3.96 10.27
C MET A 540 -8.44 3.73 8.76
N HIS A 541 -8.09 2.51 8.32
CA HIS A 541 -8.08 2.16 6.92
C HIS A 541 -9.45 2.28 6.23
N GLN A 542 -10.55 2.20 6.99
CA GLN A 542 -11.91 2.46 6.50
C GLN A 542 -12.03 3.85 5.83
N TRP A 543 -11.18 4.82 6.20
CA TRP A 543 -11.01 6.08 5.48
C TRP A 543 -9.83 6.08 4.50
N TRP A 544 -8.69 5.50 4.90
CA TRP A 544 -7.42 5.53 4.16
C TRP A 544 -7.05 4.13 3.65
N GLY A 545 -7.26 3.86 2.36
CA GLY A 545 -7.23 2.50 1.79
C GLY A 545 -8.61 2.16 1.23
N ASP A 546 -9.64 2.23 2.08
CA ASP A 546 -10.98 1.79 1.70
C ASP A 546 -11.81 2.89 1.04
N ASN A 547 -12.10 3.99 1.73
CA ASN A 547 -12.89 5.07 1.13
C ASN A 547 -12.07 5.81 0.07
N VAL A 548 -10.82 6.14 0.41
CA VAL A 548 -9.82 6.72 -0.51
C VAL A 548 -8.64 5.77 -0.58
N ALA A 549 -8.52 5.03 -1.68
CA ALA A 549 -7.42 4.08 -1.90
C ALA A 549 -6.15 4.79 -2.39
N GLU A 550 -5.02 4.12 -2.33
CA GLU A 550 -3.81 4.54 -3.02
C GLU A 550 -3.96 4.43 -4.55
N GLY A 551 -3.38 5.40 -5.26
CA GLY A 551 -3.46 5.47 -6.72
C GLY A 551 -2.68 4.37 -7.45
N ALA A 552 -1.68 3.78 -6.80
CA ALA A 552 -0.83 2.71 -7.32
C ALA A 552 -0.16 1.94 -6.16
N PRO A 553 0.23 0.67 -6.36
CA PRO A 553 0.85 -0.16 -5.30
C PRO A 553 2.09 0.46 -4.62
N LYS A 554 2.88 1.26 -5.35
CA LYS A 554 4.05 1.96 -4.79
C LYS A 554 3.70 3.00 -3.72
N LEU A 555 2.43 3.40 -3.64
CA LEU A 555 1.91 4.39 -2.69
C LEU A 555 1.33 3.74 -1.43
N MET A 556 1.61 2.46 -1.15
CA MET A 556 1.23 1.78 0.11
C MET A 556 1.41 2.64 1.37
N TRP A 557 2.52 3.38 1.42
CA TRP A 557 2.87 4.29 2.52
C TRP A 557 1.80 5.37 2.82
N PHE A 558 0.99 5.73 1.82
CA PHE A 558 -0.11 6.70 1.95
C PHE A 558 -1.11 6.23 3.00
N LYS A 559 -1.63 5.01 2.85
CA LYS A 559 -2.62 4.42 3.74
C LYS A 559 -1.98 3.92 5.02
N GLU A 560 -0.87 3.19 4.90
CA GLU A 560 -0.19 2.60 6.05
C GLU A 560 0.36 3.66 7.00
N GLY A 561 0.84 4.78 6.46
CA GLY A 561 1.27 5.90 7.27
C GLY A 561 0.13 6.52 8.08
N GLN A 562 -1.05 6.72 7.47
CA GLN A 562 -2.21 7.28 8.18
C GLN A 562 -2.77 6.29 9.22
N ALA A 563 -2.89 5.02 8.87
CA ALA A 563 -3.30 3.97 9.80
C ALA A 563 -2.31 3.85 10.98
N THR A 564 -1.00 3.95 10.71
CA THR A 564 0.02 3.99 11.77
C THR A 564 -0.15 5.21 12.68
N THR A 565 -0.59 6.37 12.17
CA THR A 565 -0.91 7.52 13.04
C THR A 565 -2.07 7.24 13.99
N ALA A 566 -3.01 6.36 13.61
CA ALA A 566 -4.11 5.97 14.48
C ALA A 566 -3.63 5.22 15.71
N GLU A 567 -2.58 4.39 15.60
CA GLU A 567 -1.94 3.76 16.77
C GLU A 567 -1.34 4.81 17.72
N TYR A 568 -0.73 5.85 17.15
CA TYR A 568 -0.12 6.93 17.93
C TYR A 568 -1.21 7.74 18.64
N TYR A 569 -2.31 8.04 17.94
CA TYR A 569 -3.46 8.70 18.54
C TYR A 569 -4.13 7.84 19.61
N GLN A 570 -4.20 6.52 19.44
CA GLN A 570 -4.76 5.61 20.44
C GLN A 570 -3.91 5.59 21.72
N THR A 571 -2.58 5.55 21.56
CA THR A 571 -1.64 5.67 22.69
C THR A 571 -1.78 7.02 23.39
N ALA A 572 -1.90 8.10 22.62
CA ALA A 572 -2.08 9.45 23.16
C ALA A 572 -3.43 9.63 23.85
N LEU A 573 -4.50 8.99 23.35
CA LEU A 573 -5.82 8.99 23.96
C LEU A 573 -5.79 8.29 25.34
N ALA A 574 -5.08 7.18 25.47
CA ALA A 574 -4.88 6.53 26.76
C ALA A 574 -4.15 7.44 27.77
N ALA A 575 -3.13 8.19 27.32
CA ALA A 575 -2.45 9.18 28.15
C ALA A 575 -3.39 10.33 28.56
N ALA A 576 -4.20 10.83 27.63
CA ALA A 576 -5.20 11.86 27.91
C ALA A 576 -6.22 11.39 28.96
N ASN A 577 -6.74 10.16 28.81
CA ASN A 577 -7.69 9.57 29.75
C ASN A 577 -7.10 9.41 31.16
N ALA A 578 -5.83 9.00 31.27
CA ALA A 578 -5.12 8.95 32.55
C ALA A 578 -4.94 10.34 33.20
N ALA A 579 -4.95 11.41 32.40
CA ALA A 579 -4.80 12.80 32.83
C ALA A 579 -6.14 13.58 32.92
N GLY A 580 -7.28 12.88 32.98
CA GLY A 580 -8.61 13.48 33.17
C GLY A 580 -9.49 13.54 31.92
N GLY A 581 -9.02 13.01 30.78
CA GLY A 581 -9.78 12.89 29.53
C GLY A 581 -9.57 14.05 28.57
N GLN A 582 -9.83 13.80 27.28
CA GLN A 582 -9.79 14.83 26.23
C GLN A 582 -10.78 15.96 26.50
N GLY A 583 -10.40 17.18 26.12
CA GLY A 583 -11.17 18.41 26.38
C GLY A 583 -10.90 19.03 27.76
N THR A 584 -10.12 18.37 28.61
CA THR A 584 -9.54 19.00 29.81
C THR A 584 -8.14 19.53 29.49
N THR A 585 -7.71 20.61 30.14
CA THR A 585 -6.36 21.16 29.93
C THR A 585 -5.25 20.14 30.17
N ALA A 586 -5.39 19.30 31.21
CA ALA A 586 -4.40 18.27 31.53
C ALA A 586 -4.43 17.09 30.55
N GLY A 587 -5.62 16.64 30.14
CA GLY A 587 -5.78 15.57 29.16
C GLY A 587 -5.29 15.96 27.77
N ASP A 588 -5.61 17.17 27.31
CA ASP A 588 -5.15 17.68 26.02
C ASP A 588 -3.63 17.87 26.00
N ALA A 589 -3.04 18.35 27.11
CA ALA A 589 -1.59 18.45 27.25
C ALA A 589 -0.91 17.06 27.24
N ALA A 590 -1.48 16.07 27.93
CA ALA A 590 -0.97 14.70 27.94
C ALA A 590 -1.07 14.02 26.56
N PHE A 591 -2.15 14.29 25.81
CA PHE A 591 -2.33 13.82 24.44
C PHE A 591 -1.20 14.33 23.54
N GLU A 592 -0.98 15.65 23.50
CA GLU A 592 0.05 16.25 22.66
C GLU A 592 1.46 15.83 23.10
N ALA A 593 1.73 15.76 24.41
CA ALA A 593 3.00 15.28 24.94
C ALA A 593 3.30 13.83 24.52
N SER A 594 2.28 12.96 24.46
CA SER A 594 2.43 11.59 23.98
C SER A 594 2.81 11.53 22.50
N LEU A 595 2.15 12.34 21.65
CA LEU A 595 2.49 12.43 20.23
C LEU A 595 3.91 12.98 20.00
N VAL A 596 4.30 14.00 20.78
CA VAL A 596 5.65 14.55 20.75
C VAL A 596 6.69 13.50 21.12
N ALA A 597 6.44 12.75 22.20
CA ALA A 597 7.33 11.68 22.63
C ALA A 597 7.47 10.59 21.55
N ARG A 598 6.36 10.16 20.94
CA ARG A 598 6.37 9.17 19.86
C ARG A 598 7.12 9.68 18.63
N PHE A 599 6.87 10.92 18.21
CA PHE A 599 7.62 11.53 17.11
C PHE A 599 9.12 11.52 17.39
N ASN A 600 9.54 12.02 18.56
CA ASN A 600 10.95 12.11 18.93
C ASN A 600 11.62 10.73 19.00
N GLN A 601 10.91 9.72 19.49
CA GLN A 601 11.40 8.34 19.51
C GLN A 601 11.72 7.84 18.11
N ASN A 602 10.79 7.99 17.16
CA ASN A 602 10.97 7.53 15.80
C ASN A 602 12.02 8.36 15.05
N TYR A 603 11.94 9.68 15.15
CA TYR A 603 12.85 10.60 14.47
C TYR A 603 14.31 10.47 14.94
N ASN A 604 14.53 10.12 16.21
CA ASN A 604 15.86 9.88 16.77
C ASN A 604 16.43 8.49 16.47
N SER A 605 15.74 7.67 15.67
CA SER A 605 16.29 6.41 15.17
C SER A 605 17.63 6.63 14.48
N THR A 606 18.68 6.01 15.03
CA THR A 606 20.03 5.97 14.44
C THR A 606 20.21 4.80 13.48
N SER A 607 19.16 3.99 13.27
CA SER A 607 19.22 2.86 12.34
C SER A 607 19.34 3.35 10.90
N THR A 608 20.38 2.91 10.20
CA THR A 608 20.55 3.18 8.77
C THR A 608 19.45 2.54 7.94
N THR A 609 18.87 1.42 8.38
CA THR A 609 17.77 0.74 7.67
C THR A 609 16.42 1.42 7.84
N PHE A 610 16.28 2.32 8.81
CA PHE A 610 15.04 3.08 8.97
C PHE A 610 14.88 4.12 7.84
N TRP A 611 15.96 4.78 7.45
CA TRP A 611 15.92 5.92 6.54
C TRP A 611 16.33 5.59 5.09
N ASN A 612 16.88 4.40 4.84
CA ASN A 612 17.51 4.05 3.54
C ASN A 612 16.53 3.82 2.37
N THR A 613 15.24 3.61 2.63
CA THR A 613 14.21 3.48 1.58
C THR A 613 13.29 4.68 1.60
N ALA A 614 13.11 5.31 0.45
CA ALA A 614 12.11 6.37 0.26
C ALA A 614 10.69 5.76 0.24
N PRO A 615 9.76 6.25 1.08
CA PRO A 615 8.36 5.81 1.05
C PRO A 615 7.73 5.78 -0.34
N SER A 616 7.94 6.80 -1.18
CA SER A 616 7.31 6.91 -2.52
C SER A 616 8.00 6.07 -3.60
N ASN A 617 9.14 5.45 -3.31
CA ASN A 617 9.91 4.69 -4.29
C ASN A 617 10.36 3.30 -3.78
N PRO A 618 9.42 2.44 -3.33
CA PRO A 618 9.75 1.10 -2.88
C PRO A 618 10.03 0.14 -4.06
N THR A 619 10.30 -1.11 -3.71
CA THR A 619 10.24 -2.29 -4.57
C THR A 619 9.10 -3.19 -4.08
N SER A 620 8.69 -4.20 -4.85
CA SER A 620 7.66 -5.17 -4.38
C SER A 620 8.04 -5.90 -3.09
N ALA A 621 9.34 -5.96 -2.73
CA ALA A 621 9.82 -6.54 -1.48
C ALA A 621 9.90 -5.55 -0.30
N SER A 622 9.84 -4.25 -0.57
CA SER A 622 9.94 -3.21 0.46
C SER A 622 8.69 -2.35 0.58
N MET A 623 7.69 -2.54 -0.29
CA MET A 623 6.48 -1.71 -0.29
C MET A 623 5.68 -1.80 1.02
N ASN A 624 5.78 -2.89 1.77
CA ASN A 624 5.18 -3.06 3.10
C ASN A 624 6.23 -3.08 4.22
N GLY A 625 7.43 -2.52 3.96
CA GLY A 625 8.48 -2.46 4.96
C GLY A 625 8.05 -1.60 6.16
N THR A 626 8.21 -2.15 7.38
CA THR A 626 7.81 -1.49 8.64
C THR A 626 8.31 -0.05 8.77
N SER A 627 9.49 0.25 8.22
CA SER A 627 9.99 1.62 8.22
C SER A 627 9.32 2.49 7.15
N ASN A 628 9.49 2.16 5.88
CA ASN A 628 9.15 3.05 4.77
C ASN A 628 7.67 3.09 4.42
N ALA A 629 6.87 2.10 4.82
CA ALA A 629 5.42 2.10 4.61
C ALA A 629 4.64 2.56 5.85
N TYR A 630 5.10 2.19 7.05
CA TYR A 630 4.36 2.42 8.30
C TYR A 630 4.98 3.56 9.12
N THR A 631 6.14 3.29 9.74
CA THR A 631 6.66 4.13 10.83
C THR A 631 7.15 5.50 10.35
N ARG A 632 7.94 5.57 9.27
CA ARG A 632 8.43 6.84 8.71
C ARG A 632 7.28 7.69 8.15
N PRO A 633 6.36 7.14 7.32
CA PRO A 633 5.14 7.84 6.91
C PRO A 633 4.27 8.33 8.08
N GLY A 634 3.94 7.48 9.05
CA GLY A 634 3.17 7.88 10.23
C GLY A 634 3.85 9.00 11.03
N THR A 635 5.17 8.94 11.17
CA THR A 635 5.96 10.01 11.81
C THR A 635 5.94 11.30 10.98
N SER A 636 5.98 11.19 9.65
CA SER A 636 5.89 12.35 8.75
C SER A 636 4.53 13.04 8.83
N TYR A 637 3.44 12.28 9.00
CA TYR A 637 2.10 12.84 9.19
C TYR A 637 1.97 13.58 10.53
N LEU A 638 2.62 13.13 11.60
CA LEU A 638 2.72 13.90 12.85
C LEU A 638 3.50 15.22 12.65
N ALA A 639 4.62 15.20 11.90
CA ALA A 639 5.34 16.42 11.55
C ALA A 639 4.47 17.37 10.71
N LEU A 640 3.74 16.84 9.73
CA LEU A 640 2.85 17.61 8.88
C LEU A 640 1.68 18.22 9.69
N ARG A 641 1.11 17.46 10.64
CA ARG A 641 0.12 17.97 11.60
C ARG A 641 0.68 19.14 12.42
N ALA A 642 1.94 19.09 12.83
CA ALA A 642 2.59 20.20 13.52
C ALA A 642 2.84 21.41 12.60
N ILE A 643 3.17 21.20 11.32
CA ILE A 643 3.36 22.28 10.32
C ILE A 643 2.04 22.99 10.00
N LEU A 644 0.97 22.24 9.75
CA LEU A 644 -0.32 22.82 9.37
C LEU A 644 -1.07 23.36 10.59
N GLY A 645 -0.81 22.79 11.77
CA GLY A 645 -1.65 22.92 12.96
C GLY A 645 -2.80 21.92 12.94
N ARG A 646 -3.24 21.49 14.12
CA ARG A 646 -4.26 20.44 14.31
C ARG A 646 -5.53 20.68 13.48
N GLU A 647 -6.09 21.88 13.53
CA GLU A 647 -7.37 22.17 12.86
C GLU A 647 -7.24 22.13 11.34
N ASN A 648 -6.19 22.73 10.78
CA ASN A 648 -5.94 22.72 9.34
C ASN A 648 -5.59 21.32 8.83
N TYR A 649 -4.82 20.54 9.59
CA TYR A 649 -4.54 19.15 9.27
C TYR A 649 -5.82 18.33 9.21
N ASN A 650 -6.66 18.40 10.26
CA ASN A 650 -7.94 17.69 10.29
C ASN A 650 -8.88 18.17 9.16
N ALA A 651 -8.89 19.46 8.84
CA ALA A 651 -9.66 19.99 7.72
C ALA A 651 -9.18 19.46 6.36
N ALA A 652 -7.85 19.34 6.16
CA ALA A 652 -7.27 18.70 4.98
C ALA A 652 -7.71 17.23 4.87
N LEU A 653 -7.59 16.45 5.94
CA LEU A 653 -8.01 15.05 5.96
C LEU A 653 -9.50 14.92 5.62
N ARG A 654 -10.37 15.71 6.25
CA ARG A 654 -11.80 15.74 5.98
C ARG A 654 -12.11 16.09 4.53
N HIS A 655 -11.40 17.05 3.95
CA HIS A 655 -11.61 17.41 2.55
C HIS A 655 -11.15 16.30 1.60
N ILE A 656 -10.03 15.61 1.87
CA ILE A 656 -9.59 14.44 1.11
C ILE A 656 -10.69 13.38 1.08
N GLN A 657 -11.23 13.04 2.24
CA GLN A 657 -12.26 12.01 2.39
C GLN A 657 -13.57 12.32 1.64
N VAL A 658 -13.86 13.60 1.41
CA VAL A 658 -15.03 14.05 0.62
C VAL A 658 -14.69 14.16 -0.87
N ALA A 659 -13.56 14.77 -1.22
CA ALA A 659 -13.19 15.07 -2.60
C ALA A 659 -12.82 13.83 -3.41
N TYR A 660 -12.25 12.81 -2.75
CA TYR A 660 -11.80 11.57 -3.36
C TYR A 660 -12.64 10.35 -2.95
N ARG A 661 -13.83 10.59 -2.36
CA ARG A 661 -14.72 9.55 -1.84
C ARG A 661 -14.98 8.44 -2.87
N GLY A 662 -14.71 7.19 -2.50
CA GLY A 662 -14.89 6.01 -3.34
C GLY A 662 -13.89 5.89 -4.49
N GLY A 663 -12.87 6.75 -4.55
CA GLY A 663 -11.82 6.75 -5.56
C GLY A 663 -10.46 6.40 -4.97
N SER A 664 -9.41 6.87 -5.64
CA SER A 664 -8.02 6.74 -5.21
C SER A 664 -7.27 8.07 -5.32
N MET A 665 -6.10 8.14 -4.68
CA MET A 665 -5.28 9.33 -4.63
C MET A 665 -3.84 9.04 -5.05
N GLU A 666 -3.33 9.84 -5.97
CA GLU A 666 -1.91 9.88 -6.34
C GLU A 666 -1.16 10.86 -5.42
N GLU A 667 0.16 10.74 -5.36
CA GLU A 667 0.99 11.55 -4.46
C GLU A 667 0.93 13.06 -4.75
N ALA A 668 0.92 13.48 -6.01
CA ALA A 668 0.88 14.90 -6.36
C ALA A 668 -0.43 15.59 -5.89
N PRO A 669 -1.63 15.02 -6.14
CA PRO A 669 -2.86 15.48 -5.51
C PRO A 669 -2.82 15.54 -3.97
N LEU A 670 -2.17 14.57 -3.31
CA LEU A 670 -2.02 14.55 -1.86
C LEU A 670 -1.21 15.76 -1.35
N LYS A 671 -0.04 15.99 -1.94
CA LYS A 671 0.79 17.17 -1.65
C LYS A 671 0.00 18.46 -1.87
N ALA A 672 -0.67 18.57 -3.02
CA ALA A 672 -1.46 19.74 -3.38
C ALA A 672 -2.59 20.02 -2.37
N GLU A 673 -3.17 18.99 -1.77
CA GLU A 673 -4.20 19.17 -0.75
C GLU A 673 -3.62 19.79 0.53
N PHE A 674 -2.49 19.28 1.02
CA PHE A 674 -1.84 19.85 2.19
C PHE A 674 -1.35 21.28 1.98
N HIS A 675 -0.93 21.63 0.76
CA HIS A 675 -0.63 23.02 0.40
C HIS A 675 -1.79 23.99 0.62
N LYS A 676 -3.04 23.58 0.34
CA LYS A 676 -4.23 24.42 0.52
C LYS A 676 -4.47 24.80 1.98
N TYR A 677 -4.00 23.98 2.91
CA TYR A 677 -4.21 24.14 4.35
C TYR A 677 -2.99 24.70 5.08
N LEU A 678 -1.96 25.13 4.36
CA LEU A 678 -0.80 25.77 4.94
C LEU A 678 -1.21 27.13 5.56
N PRO A 679 -0.97 27.39 6.86
CA PRO A 679 -1.31 28.67 7.49
C PRO A 679 -0.76 29.90 6.77
N ASN A 680 0.46 29.80 6.24
CA ASN A 680 1.11 30.86 5.48
C ASN A 680 1.24 30.44 4.02
N GLN A 681 0.45 31.08 3.14
CA GLN A 681 0.37 30.77 1.71
C GLN A 681 1.46 31.47 0.86
N SER A 682 2.53 31.97 1.48
CA SER A 682 3.62 32.59 0.73
C SER A 682 4.39 31.56 -0.12
N PRO A 683 4.93 31.95 -1.29
CA PRO A 683 5.72 31.04 -2.12
C PRO A 683 6.88 30.37 -1.37
N ALA A 684 7.50 31.06 -0.41
CA ALA A 684 8.56 30.50 0.43
C ALA A 684 8.06 29.33 1.29
N CYS A 685 6.88 29.45 1.89
CA CYS A 685 6.27 28.38 2.67
C CYS A 685 5.84 27.19 1.82
N HIS A 686 5.31 27.43 0.61
CA HIS A 686 5.03 26.36 -0.35
C HIS A 686 6.33 25.63 -0.74
N ASN A 687 7.38 26.36 -1.12
CA ASN A 687 8.66 25.72 -1.47
C ASN A 687 9.26 24.91 -0.32
N LYS A 688 9.11 25.39 0.93
CA LYS A 688 9.60 24.67 2.12
C LYS A 688 8.76 23.43 2.44
N LEU A 689 7.47 23.45 2.15
CA LEU A 689 6.60 22.26 2.26
C LEU A 689 6.92 21.21 1.18
N GLU A 690 7.26 21.64 -0.04
CA GLU A 690 7.76 20.71 -1.07
C GLU A 690 9.10 20.08 -0.67
N GLU A 691 10.02 20.86 -0.10
CA GLU A 691 11.29 20.31 0.42
C GLU A 691 11.04 19.36 1.62
N PHE A 692 10.04 19.62 2.46
CA PHE A 692 9.61 18.67 3.49
C PHE A 692 9.16 17.34 2.87
N PHE A 693 8.30 17.36 1.86
CA PHE A 693 7.84 16.14 1.19
C PHE A 693 8.99 15.39 0.53
N LYS A 694 9.87 16.10 -0.17
CA LYS A 694 11.07 15.51 -0.76
C LYS A 694 11.92 14.82 0.30
N GLN A 695 12.16 15.46 1.43
CA GLN A 695 12.94 14.88 2.53
C GLN A 695 12.26 13.68 3.15
N TRP A 696 10.97 13.75 3.46
CA TRP A 696 10.26 12.71 4.22
C TRP A 696 9.75 11.56 3.37
N TRP A 697 9.36 11.78 2.12
CA TRP A 697 8.70 10.79 1.27
C TRP A 697 9.56 10.34 0.10
N ASP A 698 10.34 11.25 -0.51
CA ASP A 698 11.01 10.96 -1.80
C ASP A 698 12.49 10.59 -1.68
N THR A 699 13.13 10.92 -0.55
CA THR A 699 14.58 10.77 -0.40
C THR A 699 14.96 9.51 0.39
N PRO A 700 15.76 8.59 -0.18
CA PRO A 700 16.45 7.55 0.59
C PRO A 700 17.71 8.11 1.23
N TYR A 701 17.99 7.75 2.49
CA TYR A 701 19.17 8.20 3.23
C TYR A 701 20.09 7.02 3.56
N THR A 702 21.22 6.89 2.85
CA THR A 702 22.13 5.74 2.94
C THR A 702 23.34 5.93 3.87
N GLY A 703 23.70 7.17 4.18
CA GLY A 703 24.71 7.55 5.19
C GLY A 703 24.18 7.60 6.63
N SER A 704 25.04 7.97 7.57
CA SER A 704 24.74 7.93 9.02
C SER A 704 23.64 8.91 9.46
N PRO A 705 22.51 8.45 10.01
CA PRO A 705 21.47 9.33 10.55
C PRO A 705 21.96 10.19 11.73
N ALA A 706 22.93 9.69 12.50
CA ALA A 706 23.55 10.44 13.60
C ALA A 706 24.37 11.64 13.11
N ALA A 707 24.82 11.61 11.85
CA ALA A 707 25.49 12.74 11.19
C ALA A 707 24.51 13.68 10.47
N GLY A 708 23.20 13.56 10.73
CA GLY A 708 22.17 14.37 10.08
C GLY A 708 21.70 13.85 8.73
N ASN A 709 22.09 12.63 8.32
CA ASN A 709 21.59 12.01 7.10
C ASN A 709 20.18 11.42 7.29
N LYS A 710 19.22 12.31 7.51
CA LYS A 710 17.79 12.06 7.70
C LYS A 710 17.03 13.37 7.40
N PRO A 711 15.68 13.37 7.33
CA PRO A 711 14.94 14.62 7.12
C PRO A 711 15.30 15.70 8.14
N GLN A 712 15.39 16.96 7.72
CA GLN A 712 15.78 18.09 8.57
C GLN A 712 14.62 19.05 8.86
N ILE A 713 13.62 19.09 7.99
CA ILE A 713 12.43 19.95 8.16
C ILE A 713 11.38 19.22 8.98
N THR A 714 10.98 19.82 10.10
CA THR A 714 9.87 19.38 10.94
C THR A 714 9.03 20.58 11.40
N GLY A 715 7.84 20.33 11.95
CA GLY A 715 7.01 21.39 12.53
C GLY A 715 7.62 22.03 13.78
N PRO A 716 7.06 23.14 14.29
CA PRO A 716 7.53 23.77 15.52
C PRO A 716 7.44 22.78 16.69
N GLY A 717 8.56 22.56 17.39
CA GLY A 717 8.56 21.81 18.65
C GLY A 717 8.55 20.28 18.55
N LEU A 718 8.91 19.66 17.42
CA LEU A 718 9.14 18.21 17.33
C LEU A 718 10.61 17.90 16.95
N ALA A 719 11.49 18.29 17.89
CA ALA A 719 12.96 18.14 18.03
C ALA A 719 13.89 18.22 16.77
N GLY A 720 13.44 18.83 15.68
CA GLY A 720 14.20 19.31 14.52
C GLY A 720 13.83 20.76 14.18
N GLY A 721 14.47 21.36 13.17
CA GLY A 721 14.33 22.78 12.85
C GLY A 721 13.03 23.16 12.10
N GLY A 722 12.25 24.07 12.71
CA GLY A 722 11.96 25.38 12.12
C GLY A 722 11.33 25.44 10.73
N PHE A 723 10.20 24.74 10.50
CA PHE A 723 9.35 25.07 9.35
C PHE A 723 9.03 26.58 9.32
N TYR A 724 8.58 27.12 10.46
CA TYR A 724 8.38 28.56 10.65
C TYR A 724 9.53 29.20 11.45
N ASP A 725 9.88 30.44 11.10
CA ASP A 725 10.69 31.32 11.93
C ASP A 725 9.86 31.95 13.07
N ALA A 726 10.50 32.74 13.93
CA ALA A 726 9.85 33.40 15.07
C ALA A 726 8.71 34.37 14.68
N THR A 727 8.64 34.78 13.41
CA THR A 727 7.59 35.65 12.87
C THR A 727 6.49 34.89 12.13
N GLY A 728 6.58 33.56 12.05
CA GLY A 728 5.66 32.74 11.25
C GLY A 728 5.98 32.74 9.75
N GLY A 729 7.13 33.27 9.36
CA GLY A 729 7.66 33.18 8.00
C GLY A 729 8.32 31.82 7.73
N CYS A 730 8.51 31.47 6.46
CA CYS A 730 9.18 30.24 6.06
C CYS A 730 10.47 30.54 5.30
N ALA A 731 11.19 31.58 5.73
CA ALA A 731 12.53 31.83 5.20
C ALA A 731 13.37 30.54 5.30
N PRO A 732 14.31 30.32 4.36
CA PRO A 732 15.23 29.19 4.44
C PRO A 732 15.84 29.18 5.84
N TYR A 733 15.82 28.03 6.51
CA TYR A 733 16.52 27.87 7.77
C TYR A 733 18.01 27.77 7.47
N GLY A 734 18.61 28.88 7.06
CA GLY A 734 20.05 29.07 7.10
C GLY A 734 20.40 29.43 8.54
N VAL A 735 20.65 28.43 9.37
CA VAL A 735 21.72 28.64 10.34
C VAL A 735 22.99 28.70 9.51
N ASP A 736 23.69 29.82 9.55
CA ASP A 736 25.11 29.85 9.22
C ASP A 736 25.80 28.88 10.19
N VAL A 737 25.84 27.61 9.80
CA VAL A 737 26.84 26.69 10.32
C VAL A 737 28.11 27.12 9.61
N PRO A 738 29.20 27.49 10.32
CA PRO A 738 30.51 27.59 9.69
C PRO A 738 30.92 26.17 9.30
N GLY A 739 30.43 25.73 8.15
CA GLY A 739 30.65 24.42 7.58
C GLY A 739 31.00 24.64 6.12
N ALA A 740 32.30 24.80 5.85
CA ALA A 740 32.79 24.91 4.50
C ALA A 740 32.39 23.66 3.70
N ALA A 741 31.79 23.85 2.53
CA ALA A 741 31.92 22.87 1.47
C ALA A 741 33.42 22.81 1.11
N GLY A 742 34.11 21.78 1.60
CA GLY A 742 35.51 21.53 1.32
C GLY A 742 35.67 20.50 0.22
N GLY A 743 36.49 20.81 -0.78
CA GLY A 743 37.22 19.81 -1.56
C GLY A 743 38.70 19.96 -1.22
N GLU A 744 39.40 18.85 -0.93
CA GLU A 744 40.85 18.89 -0.81
C GLU A 744 41.48 18.84 -2.20
N VAL A 745 42.23 19.89 -2.53
CA VAL A 745 43.24 19.84 -3.58
C VAL A 745 44.56 19.60 -2.87
N ALA A 746 45.16 18.42 -3.02
CA ALA A 746 46.45 18.14 -2.41
C ALA A 746 47.48 19.20 -2.84
N ALA A 747 48.26 19.72 -1.88
CA ALA A 747 49.39 20.59 -2.18
C ALA A 747 50.38 19.82 -3.06
N THR A 748 50.39 20.14 -4.35
CA THR A 748 51.21 19.47 -5.35
C THR A 748 52.15 20.52 -5.91
N LEU A 749 53.43 20.39 -5.59
CA LEU A 749 54.53 21.01 -6.32
C LEU A 749 55.29 19.88 -7.02
N SER A 750 55.16 19.78 -8.33
CA SER A 750 55.88 18.81 -9.14
C SER A 750 56.71 19.53 -10.19
N LEU A 751 58.00 19.21 -10.23
CA LEU A 751 58.95 19.70 -11.21
C LEU A 751 59.59 18.50 -11.90
N THR A 752 59.45 18.41 -13.21
CA THR A 752 60.14 17.40 -14.03
C THR A 752 61.03 18.11 -15.04
N LEU A 753 62.33 17.81 -15.05
CA LEU A 753 63.27 18.35 -16.03
C LEU A 753 63.34 17.44 -17.27
N GLY A 754 63.48 18.04 -18.44
CA GLY A 754 63.78 17.36 -19.70
C GLY A 754 65.21 16.83 -19.74
N THR A 755 65.62 16.33 -20.90
CA THR A 755 66.98 15.78 -21.10
C THR A 755 68.05 16.83 -20.78
N PRO A 756 69.17 16.48 -20.10
CA PRO A 756 70.24 17.43 -19.80
C PRO A 756 70.73 18.20 -21.03
N ALA A 757 70.85 19.53 -20.91
CA ALA A 757 71.32 20.36 -22.01
C ALA A 757 72.82 20.14 -22.25
N THR A 758 73.21 19.98 -23.52
CA THR A 758 74.61 19.75 -23.91
C THR A 758 75.09 20.88 -24.81
N PHE A 759 76.22 21.48 -24.47
CA PHE A 759 76.88 22.44 -25.37
C PHE A 759 77.60 21.70 -26.50
N GLY A 760 77.75 22.38 -27.65
CA GLY A 760 78.67 21.93 -28.69
C GLY A 760 80.14 22.02 -28.23
N THR A 761 81.06 21.57 -29.09
CA THR A 761 82.50 21.62 -28.81
C THR A 761 82.99 23.06 -28.64
N PHE A 762 83.65 23.36 -27.52
CA PHE A 762 84.32 24.65 -27.30
C PHE A 762 85.60 24.74 -28.14
N THR A 763 85.80 25.89 -28.80
CA THR A 763 86.91 26.11 -29.73
C THR A 763 88.01 26.93 -29.05
N PRO A 764 89.23 26.41 -28.91
CA PRO A 764 90.35 27.17 -28.32
C PRO A 764 90.73 28.38 -29.18
N GLY A 765 91.11 29.49 -28.55
CA GLY A 765 91.65 30.66 -29.25
C GLY A 765 90.61 31.59 -29.88
N VAL A 766 89.31 31.32 -29.73
CA VAL A 766 88.21 32.10 -30.29
C VAL A 766 87.28 32.58 -29.18
N GLU A 767 86.96 33.87 -29.16
CA GLU A 767 85.92 34.38 -28.29
C GLU A 767 84.53 34.05 -28.86
N GLN A 768 83.76 33.23 -28.15
CA GLN A 768 82.44 32.80 -28.58
C GLN A 768 81.51 32.52 -27.39
N GLU A 769 80.25 32.93 -27.51
CA GLU A 769 79.18 32.51 -26.61
C GLU A 769 78.51 31.24 -27.15
N TYR A 770 78.58 30.17 -26.37
CA TYR A 770 77.91 28.92 -26.65
C TYR A 770 76.56 28.91 -25.93
N ALA A 771 75.51 28.45 -26.59
CA ALA A 771 74.15 28.37 -26.04
C ALA A 771 73.56 26.97 -26.23
N THR A 772 72.77 26.51 -25.25
CA THR A 772 71.98 25.27 -25.32
C THR A 772 70.74 25.39 -24.44
N THR A 773 69.76 24.51 -24.60
CA THR A 773 68.48 24.59 -23.88
C THR A 773 68.01 23.22 -23.39
N THR A 774 67.28 23.20 -22.27
CA THR A 774 66.39 22.10 -21.90
C THR A 774 65.02 22.65 -21.51
N THR A 775 64.12 21.79 -21.04
CA THR A 775 62.78 22.15 -20.59
C THR A 775 62.57 21.71 -19.16
N ALA A 776 61.63 22.37 -18.48
CA ALA A 776 61.09 21.96 -17.20
C ALA A 776 59.55 21.98 -17.29
N ASN A 777 58.90 20.97 -16.74
CA ASN A 777 57.44 20.90 -16.62
C ASN A 777 57.05 21.16 -15.16
N VAL A 778 56.14 22.12 -14.95
CA VAL A 778 55.71 22.58 -13.63
C VAL A 778 54.23 22.28 -13.41
N ILE A 779 53.92 21.64 -12.29
CA ILE A 779 52.56 21.51 -11.76
C ILE A 779 52.56 22.12 -10.37
N SER A 780 51.68 23.10 -10.14
CA SER A 780 51.50 23.75 -8.84
C SER A 780 50.01 23.93 -8.54
N THR A 781 49.58 23.45 -7.38
CA THR A 781 48.26 23.81 -6.83
C THR A 781 48.29 25.09 -5.98
N ALA A 782 49.48 25.63 -5.69
CA ALA A 782 49.65 26.88 -4.96
C ALA A 782 49.42 28.12 -5.83
N GLY A 783 48.91 29.19 -5.21
CA GLY A 783 48.69 30.50 -5.85
C GLY A 783 49.97 31.33 -6.05
N ASP A 784 51.10 30.94 -5.46
CA ASP A 784 52.36 31.67 -5.51
C ASP A 784 53.58 30.72 -5.59
N ALA A 785 53.85 30.15 -6.76
CA ALA A 785 55.00 29.27 -6.95
C ALA A 785 56.19 30.01 -7.58
N ALA A 786 57.42 29.68 -7.17
CA ALA A 786 58.65 30.16 -7.76
C ALA A 786 59.57 28.98 -8.13
N LEU A 787 60.10 29.02 -9.35
CA LEU A 787 61.14 28.12 -9.83
C LEU A 787 62.48 28.87 -9.79
N THR A 788 63.40 28.35 -8.99
CA THR A 788 64.74 28.89 -8.83
C THR A 788 65.78 27.89 -9.30
N VAL A 789 66.96 28.39 -9.65
CA VAL A 789 68.14 27.58 -9.95
C VAL A 789 69.24 27.95 -8.96
N SER A 790 69.92 26.94 -8.41
CA SER A 790 71.11 27.14 -7.59
C SER A 790 72.15 27.99 -8.33
N ASP A 791 73.01 28.70 -7.60
CA ASP A 791 74.10 29.47 -8.20
C ASP A 791 74.86 28.63 -9.26
N PRO A 792 74.78 29.03 -10.54
CA PRO A 792 75.35 28.25 -11.61
C PRO A 792 76.85 28.01 -11.48
N GLY A 793 77.58 28.96 -10.87
CA GLY A 793 79.04 28.89 -10.77
C GLY A 793 79.69 28.72 -12.14
N HIS A 794 80.74 27.90 -12.21
CA HIS A 794 81.53 27.71 -13.42
C HIS A 794 81.47 26.25 -13.88
N LEU A 795 81.46 26.05 -15.19
CA LEU A 795 81.66 24.74 -15.81
C LEU A 795 83.09 24.26 -15.52
N ALA A 796 83.25 23.02 -15.05
CA ALA A 796 84.54 22.49 -14.62
C ALA A 796 84.90 21.17 -15.32
N ASN A 797 86.18 21.01 -15.64
CA ASN A 797 86.79 19.78 -16.11
C ASN A 797 87.82 19.34 -15.05
N GLY A 798 87.41 18.40 -14.20
CA GLY A 798 88.16 18.02 -12.99
C GLY A 798 88.30 19.20 -12.02
N ALA A 799 89.51 19.49 -11.56
CA ALA A 799 89.80 20.62 -10.68
C ALA A 799 89.87 21.98 -11.41
N PHE A 800 89.78 22.00 -12.74
CA PHE A 800 89.89 23.22 -13.54
C PHE A 800 88.51 23.77 -13.89
N SER A 801 88.26 25.04 -13.57
CA SER A 801 87.00 25.74 -13.87
C SER A 801 87.21 26.78 -14.96
N LEU A 802 86.22 26.95 -15.84
CA LEU A 802 86.25 28.02 -16.83
C LEU A 802 86.22 29.40 -16.15
N PRO A 803 86.92 30.42 -16.68
CA PRO A 803 86.98 31.74 -16.04
C PRO A 803 85.63 32.46 -15.99
N GLU A 804 84.79 32.29 -17.00
CA GLU A 804 83.46 32.92 -17.06
C GLU A 804 82.39 31.99 -16.48
N PRO A 805 81.43 32.52 -15.70
CA PRO A 805 80.39 31.71 -15.07
C PRO A 805 79.39 31.19 -16.11
N LEU A 806 78.81 30.04 -15.82
CA LEU A 806 77.67 29.50 -16.56
C LEU A 806 76.46 30.43 -16.33
N ARG A 807 75.82 30.89 -17.39
CA ARG A 807 74.59 31.69 -17.28
C ARG A 807 73.38 30.82 -17.53
N VAL A 808 72.41 30.88 -16.63
CA VAL A 808 71.13 30.16 -16.73
C VAL A 808 70.00 31.16 -16.74
N SER A 809 69.05 30.99 -17.66
CA SER A 809 67.84 31.82 -17.72
C SER A 809 66.61 30.94 -17.89
N LEU A 810 65.56 31.31 -17.17
CA LEU A 810 64.26 30.64 -17.21
C LEU A 810 63.30 31.53 -18.00
N SER A 811 62.60 30.97 -18.99
CA SER A 811 61.54 31.68 -19.72
C SER A 811 60.39 32.14 -18.81
N LYS A 812 60.19 31.43 -17.70
CA LYS A 812 59.24 31.76 -16.65
C LYS A 812 59.75 31.19 -15.32
N SER A 813 59.70 31.99 -14.26
CA SER A 813 60.22 31.60 -12.94
C SER A 813 59.23 31.82 -11.80
N ALA A 814 58.04 32.35 -12.07
CA ALA A 814 57.01 32.59 -11.06
C ALA A 814 55.59 32.40 -11.62
N TRP A 815 54.68 31.99 -10.74
CA TRP A 815 53.25 31.81 -11.02
C TRP A 815 52.44 32.46 -9.91
N SER A 816 51.43 33.25 -10.28
CA SER A 816 50.48 33.92 -9.36
C SER A 816 49.10 33.23 -9.33
N ALA A 817 49.01 32.01 -9.85
CA ALA A 817 47.82 31.15 -9.85
C ALA A 817 48.21 29.68 -10.05
N PRO A 818 47.34 28.71 -9.68
CA PRO A 818 47.58 27.29 -9.94
C PRO A 818 47.85 27.00 -11.41
N VAL A 819 48.73 26.05 -11.69
CA VAL A 819 49.16 25.72 -13.03
C VAL A 819 49.33 24.22 -13.20
N SER A 820 48.99 23.69 -14.38
CA SER A 820 49.09 22.27 -14.70
C SER A 820 49.86 22.08 -16.01
N ASN A 821 50.96 21.34 -15.95
CA ASN A 821 51.84 21.03 -17.07
C ASN A 821 52.36 22.28 -17.80
N ASP A 822 52.71 23.32 -17.05
CA ASP A 822 53.28 24.52 -17.66
C ASP A 822 54.75 24.27 -18.02
N ARG A 823 55.08 24.55 -19.27
CA ARG A 823 56.40 24.30 -19.81
C ARG A 823 57.27 25.56 -19.65
N VAL A 824 58.41 25.39 -19.01
CA VAL A 824 59.46 26.39 -18.88
C VAL A 824 60.67 25.98 -19.72
N ASP A 825 61.02 26.76 -20.72
CA ASP A 825 62.30 26.62 -21.40
C ASP A 825 63.43 27.18 -20.52
N VAL A 826 64.50 26.40 -20.38
CA VAL A 826 65.70 26.70 -19.57
C VAL A 826 66.88 26.84 -20.52
N ALA A 827 67.41 28.05 -20.65
CA ALA A 827 68.53 28.35 -21.53
C ALA A 827 69.84 28.50 -20.76
N PHE A 828 70.89 27.88 -21.28
CA PHE A 828 72.25 27.92 -20.75
C PHE A 828 73.16 28.63 -21.74
N LYS A 829 74.03 29.50 -21.22
CA LYS A 829 75.04 30.22 -22.01
C LYS A 829 76.40 30.15 -21.32
N GLN A 830 77.43 29.83 -22.09
CA GLN A 830 78.82 29.86 -21.64
C GLN A 830 79.64 30.71 -22.61
N LEU A 831 80.24 31.78 -22.10
CA LEU A 831 81.24 32.54 -22.85
C LEU A 831 82.60 31.87 -22.66
N ILE A 832 83.33 31.69 -23.76
CA ILE A 832 84.75 31.35 -23.77
C ILE A 832 85.45 32.50 -24.47
N LYS A 833 86.44 33.13 -23.82
CA LYS A 833 87.26 34.17 -24.45
C LYS A 833 88.41 33.55 -25.23
N ALA A 834 88.93 34.29 -26.21
CA ALA A 834 90.06 33.83 -27.03
C ALA A 834 91.31 33.47 -26.19
N THR A 835 91.45 34.05 -25.01
CA THR A 835 92.57 33.81 -24.07
C THR A 835 92.29 32.74 -23.01
N ASP A 836 91.09 32.16 -22.97
CA ASP A 836 90.75 31.18 -21.94
C ASP A 836 91.41 29.84 -22.22
N ALA A 837 92.03 29.25 -21.19
CA ALA A 837 92.63 27.93 -21.31
C ALA A 837 91.54 26.84 -21.34
N LEU A 838 91.57 25.99 -22.37
CA LEU A 838 90.69 24.82 -22.49
C LEU A 838 91.50 23.51 -22.36
N ARG A 839 91.19 22.71 -21.34
CA ARG A 839 91.63 21.32 -21.17
C ARG A 839 90.75 20.34 -21.94
N THR A 840 91.37 19.30 -22.50
CA THR A 840 90.68 18.16 -23.13
C THR A 840 89.80 17.43 -22.10
N GLY A 841 88.56 17.10 -22.48
CA GLY A 841 87.59 16.39 -21.64
C GLY A 841 86.28 17.16 -21.45
N ALA A 842 85.34 16.55 -20.73
CA ALA A 842 84.02 17.14 -20.49
C ALA A 842 84.06 18.21 -19.41
N TYR A 843 83.41 19.33 -19.67
CA TYR A 843 83.13 20.35 -18.66
C TYR A 843 81.70 20.17 -18.17
N THR A 844 81.52 19.96 -16.87
CA THR A 844 80.20 19.71 -16.29
C THR A 844 79.98 20.58 -15.07
N ARG A 845 78.69 20.82 -14.79
CA ARG A 845 78.23 21.46 -13.56
C ARG A 845 76.86 20.91 -13.23
N THR A 846 76.69 20.46 -11.99
CA THR A 846 75.38 20.05 -11.47
C THR A 846 74.65 21.29 -10.97
N LEU A 847 73.41 21.46 -11.41
CA LEU A 847 72.51 22.53 -10.99
C LEU A 847 71.30 21.93 -10.29
N THR A 848 70.89 22.56 -9.20
CA THR A 848 69.66 22.20 -8.50
C THR A 848 68.57 23.19 -8.90
N PHE A 849 67.46 22.67 -9.42
CA PHE A 849 66.27 23.46 -9.67
C PHE A 849 65.28 23.20 -8.55
N THR A 850 64.78 24.27 -7.94
CA THR A 850 63.86 24.19 -6.80
C THR A 850 62.57 24.91 -7.14
N LEU A 851 61.47 24.15 -7.11
CA LEU A 851 60.12 24.69 -7.15
C LEU A 851 59.59 24.79 -5.71
N SER A 852 59.26 25.99 -5.26
CA SER A 852 58.76 26.26 -3.91
C SER A 852 57.65 27.32 -3.93
N THR A 853 56.86 27.40 -2.86
CA THR A 853 55.98 28.57 -2.64
C THR A 853 56.78 29.76 -2.12
N THR A 854 56.37 30.98 -2.47
CA THR A 854 57.04 32.21 -2.00
C THR A 854 56.58 32.64 -0.60
N THR A 855 55.43 32.13 -0.16
CA THR A 855 54.87 32.26 1.19
C THR A 855 54.50 30.85 1.67
N PRO A 856 55.41 30.14 2.37
CA PRO A 856 55.20 28.73 2.73
C PRO A 856 54.04 28.49 3.69
#